data_AF-A0A174YVC5-F1
#
_entry.id   AF-A0A174YVC5-F1
#
_cell.length_a   1.000
_cell.length_b   1.000
_cell.length_c   1.000
_cell.angle_alpha   90.00
_cell.angle_beta   90.00
_cell.angle_gamma   90.00
#
_symmetry.space_group_name_H-M   'P 1'
#
loop_
_entity.id
_entity.type
_entity.pdbx_description
1 polymer ?
#
loop_
_entity_poly.entity_id
_entity_poly.type
_entity_poly.pdbx_seq_one_letter_code
_entity_poly.pdbx_strand_id
1 'polypeptide(L)'
;MSRIIKNVLPYWKSIVLVFALLIVQAVCDLSLPAYTSDIIDTGIQNGGIEHTVPEKITKEEFDTAKLFMTEEEAQLWEQSYSYNEDDNVYELSVKGSKNKTDLDDTLFTALIINNQMSSVTESAFKSRMAEQMHVSEEQLANVSVEDIGKSMGVELTTFTQMMEDSDGNEVETICVDMRQIVKAMYSAGAMSKDDILSMRSEFQKTIDTMGKTLVSSMGVDYAKSMDAKAGMDMDSIQTKYLWAAGLKMVAMALLMAVTSVCIGFLASRVGAGVARDMRGKLYSNVMGFSNAEMDKFSTASLITRTTNDVQQVQMVTVIMLRMILYAPILGVGGIIKVVGTGAGMGWVIVMAVAVIIAFVMLLMVIAMPKFKLMQKLVDNVNLVSREILTGLSVIRAFGREKKEEERFDEANKKLTKTMLFTNRTMTFMMPSMMFIMNGLSVLIVWVAAHRIDAGVMQVGSMTAFITYSMLIVMSFLMLTMMSVMLPRAMVAADRIDEVINTHSSIEDSENPETIESAKGVVEFNHVNFMYPGAKANALEDITFKAEPGKTTAIIGSTGCGKSTLVNLIPRLYDVTGGSITIDGHDIRNISMHDLRSELGYVPQKGMLFSGTIASNLRFGNPDASDEDVVKAAQIAQATEFIDNKAEKYDSPIAQGGTNVSGGQKQRLSIARAIAKHPRVFIFDDSFSALDLKTDAILRKELAANVSDATVIIVAQRISTILHADQILVMDDGKIVGKGTHEELMKTCETYQQIASSQLSAKELGKEA
;
A
#
# COMPACT_ATOMS: atom_id res chain seq x y z
N MET A 1 -4.06 -3.94 12.54
CA MET A 1 -3.42 -2.60 12.55
C MET A 1 -2.24 -2.51 13.51
N SER A 2 -2.40 -2.82 14.82
CA SER A 2 -1.30 -2.74 15.81
C SER A 2 0.01 -3.43 15.38
N ARG A 3 -0.07 -4.63 14.77
CA ARG A 3 1.10 -5.38 14.28
C ARG A 3 1.87 -4.68 13.16
N ILE A 4 1.17 -4.01 12.24
CA ILE A 4 1.81 -3.22 11.18
C ILE A 4 2.50 -2.01 11.81
N ILE A 5 1.80 -1.28 12.69
CA ILE A 5 2.34 -0.08 13.36
C ILE A 5 3.63 -0.40 14.14
N LYS A 6 3.66 -1.52 14.87
CA LYS A 6 4.86 -1.97 15.62
C LYS A 6 6.10 -2.08 14.74
N ASN A 7 5.95 -2.55 13.50
CA ASN A 7 7.06 -2.72 12.57
C ASN A 7 7.47 -1.42 11.87
N VAL A 8 6.56 -0.44 11.76
CA VAL A 8 6.85 0.88 11.17
C VAL A 8 7.42 1.85 12.22
N LEU A 9 7.17 1.64 13.51
CA LEU A 9 7.60 2.48 14.62
C LEU A 9 9.10 2.89 14.61
N PRO A 10 10.07 1.99 14.26
CA PRO A 10 11.48 2.37 14.18
C PRO A 10 11.77 3.51 13.19
N TYR A 11 10.87 3.72 12.23
CA TYR A 11 10.98 4.73 11.18
C TYR A 11 10.19 6.02 11.47
N TRP A 12 9.76 6.25 12.71
CA TRP A 12 8.86 7.36 13.08
C TRP A 12 9.33 8.74 12.58
N LYS A 13 10.64 9.02 12.58
CA LYS A 13 11.20 10.29 12.06
C LYS A 13 10.86 10.51 10.58
N SER A 14 11.00 9.46 9.77
CA SER A 14 10.65 9.51 8.34
C SER A 14 9.15 9.63 8.14
N ILE A 15 8.33 9.01 9.00
CA ILE A 15 6.87 9.14 8.94
C ILE A 15 6.43 10.57 9.23
N VAL A 16 6.98 11.20 10.27
CA VAL A 16 6.68 12.60 10.63
C VAL A 16 7.09 13.53 9.48
N LEU A 17 8.26 13.31 8.89
CA LEU A 17 8.71 14.08 7.72
C LEU A 17 7.77 13.89 6.51
N VAL A 18 7.36 12.65 6.22
CA VAL A 18 6.37 12.37 5.17
C VAL A 18 5.06 13.09 5.44
N PHE A 19 4.57 13.06 6.68
CA PHE A 19 3.32 13.73 7.06
C PHE A 19 3.42 15.26 6.90
N ALA A 20 4.54 15.87 7.30
CA ALA A 20 4.78 17.29 7.07
C ALA A 20 4.82 17.63 5.57
N LEU A 21 5.51 16.83 4.76
CA LEU A 21 5.53 17.00 3.30
C LEU A 21 4.14 16.82 2.68
N LEU A 22 3.33 15.87 3.16
CA LEU A 22 1.96 15.69 2.68
C LEU A 22 1.08 16.91 2.95
N ILE A 23 1.26 17.58 4.09
CA ILE A 23 0.57 18.84 4.37
C ILE A 23 1.02 19.92 3.39
N VAL A 24 2.32 20.07 3.13
CA VAL A 24 2.84 21.00 2.13
C VAL A 24 2.25 20.70 0.74
N GLN A 25 2.25 19.44 0.34
CA GLN A 25 1.68 18.99 -0.92
C GLN A 25 0.19 19.34 -1.01
N ALA A 26 -0.59 19.04 0.02
CA ALA A 26 -2.02 19.32 0.06
C ALA A 26 -2.30 20.83 0.04
N VAL A 27 -1.48 21.65 0.71
CA VAL A 27 -1.61 23.11 0.67
C VAL A 27 -1.35 23.64 -0.74
N CYS A 28 -0.33 23.13 -1.44
CA CYS A 28 -0.08 23.51 -2.84
C CYS A 28 -1.28 23.13 -3.73
N ASP A 29 -1.73 21.88 -3.63
CA ASP A 29 -2.84 21.33 -4.43
C ASP A 29 -4.16 22.11 -4.18
N LEU A 30 -4.42 22.46 -2.91
CA LEU A 30 -5.59 23.24 -2.51
C LEU A 30 -5.46 24.76 -2.76
N SER A 31 -4.29 25.26 -3.13
CA SER A 31 -4.10 26.67 -3.49
C SER A 31 -4.30 26.91 -4.98
N LEU A 32 -4.06 25.90 -5.82
CA LEU A 32 -4.22 26.03 -7.29
C LEU A 32 -5.63 26.48 -7.70
N PRO A 33 -6.75 25.93 -7.17
CA PRO A 33 -8.07 26.38 -7.57
C PRO A 33 -8.36 27.84 -7.18
N ALA A 34 -7.81 28.32 -6.07
CA ALA A 34 -7.92 29.72 -5.67
C ALA A 34 -7.18 30.62 -6.66
N TYR A 35 -5.96 30.29 -7.05
CA TYR A 35 -5.24 31.06 -8.08
C TYR A 35 -5.94 31.02 -9.44
N THR A 36 -6.56 29.90 -9.81
CA THR A 36 -7.41 29.86 -11.01
C THR A 36 -8.60 30.81 -10.89
N SER A 37 -9.23 30.89 -9.71
CA SER A 37 -10.28 31.87 -9.41
C SER A 37 -9.75 33.29 -9.61
N ASP A 38 -8.63 33.63 -8.99
CA ASP A 38 -8.03 34.96 -9.03
C ASP A 38 -7.61 35.37 -10.45
N ILE A 39 -7.17 34.41 -11.28
CA ILE A 39 -6.87 34.66 -12.70
C ILE A 39 -8.13 35.01 -13.47
N ILE A 40 -9.24 34.34 -13.21
CA ILE A 40 -10.51 34.58 -13.90
C ILE A 40 -11.15 35.88 -13.41
N ASP A 41 -11.33 36.00 -12.09
CA ASP A 41 -12.07 37.09 -11.45
C ASP A 41 -11.25 38.39 -11.49
N THR A 42 -10.03 38.39 -10.97
CA THR A 42 -9.19 39.60 -10.94
C THR A 42 -8.47 39.82 -12.26
N GLY A 43 -7.90 38.77 -12.85
CA GLY A 43 -7.07 38.88 -14.04
C GLY A 43 -7.87 39.17 -15.30
N ILE A 44 -8.84 38.31 -15.64
CA ILE A 44 -9.58 38.39 -16.90
C ILE A 44 -10.76 39.38 -16.77
N GLN A 45 -11.66 39.19 -15.80
CA GLN A 45 -12.85 40.04 -15.67
C GLN A 45 -12.47 41.47 -15.24
N ASN A 46 -11.70 41.62 -14.17
CA ASN A 46 -11.37 42.93 -13.62
C ASN A 46 -10.11 43.61 -14.23
N GLY A 47 -9.48 43.03 -15.26
CA GLY A 47 -8.32 43.65 -15.92
C GLY A 47 -7.05 43.75 -15.07
N GLY A 48 -6.90 42.92 -14.03
CA GLY A 48 -5.76 42.93 -13.10
C GLY A 48 -5.89 43.93 -11.94
N ILE A 49 -7.07 44.56 -11.77
CA ILE A 49 -7.34 45.54 -10.71
C ILE A 49 -8.02 44.83 -9.53
N GLU A 50 -7.44 44.97 -8.34
CA GLU A 50 -7.92 44.34 -7.10
C GLU A 50 -8.80 45.26 -6.24
N HIS A 51 -8.71 46.58 -6.43
CA HIS A 51 -9.27 47.60 -5.54
C HIS A 51 -10.21 48.55 -6.29
N THR A 52 -11.14 49.17 -5.55
CA THR A 52 -12.15 50.09 -6.09
C THR A 52 -11.66 51.53 -6.20
N VAL A 53 -10.57 51.86 -5.51
CA VAL A 53 -9.87 53.14 -5.65
C VAL A 53 -8.89 53.11 -6.84
N PRO A 54 -8.97 54.06 -7.79
CA PRO A 54 -8.05 54.12 -8.93
C PRO A 54 -6.62 54.46 -8.51
N GLU A 55 -5.62 53.94 -9.21
CA GLU A 55 -4.23 54.32 -8.99
C GLU A 55 -3.90 55.72 -9.54
N LYS A 56 -4.55 56.12 -10.64
CA LYS A 56 -4.48 57.45 -11.25
C LYS A 56 -5.85 57.96 -11.66
N ILE A 57 -6.12 59.23 -11.38
CA ILE A 57 -7.39 59.86 -11.76
C ILE A 57 -7.15 61.30 -12.24
N THR A 58 -7.86 61.72 -13.29
CA THR A 58 -7.72 63.08 -13.82
C THR A 58 -8.25 64.11 -12.82
N LYS A 59 -7.73 65.34 -12.87
CA LYS A 59 -8.18 66.42 -11.97
C LYS A 59 -9.70 66.63 -11.99
N GLU A 60 -10.31 66.58 -13.17
CA GLU A 60 -11.75 66.76 -13.32
C GLU A 60 -12.57 65.63 -12.68
N GLU A 61 -12.15 64.37 -12.89
CA GLU A 61 -12.82 63.21 -12.32
C GLU A 61 -12.59 63.12 -10.79
N PHE A 62 -11.41 63.54 -10.31
CA PHE A 62 -11.09 63.64 -8.88
C PHE A 62 -12.00 64.62 -8.15
N ASP A 63 -12.21 65.81 -8.73
CA ASP A 63 -13.09 66.82 -8.15
C ASP A 63 -14.57 66.41 -8.25
N THR A 64 -14.94 65.71 -9.33
CA THR A 64 -16.31 65.23 -9.53
C THR A 64 -16.67 64.10 -8.56
N ALA A 65 -15.73 63.22 -8.21
CA ALA A 65 -15.95 62.16 -7.23
C ALA A 65 -16.36 62.70 -5.83
N LYS A 66 -15.84 63.87 -5.43
CA LYS A 66 -16.18 64.53 -4.15
C LYS A 66 -17.64 64.97 -4.05
N LEU A 67 -18.37 65.06 -5.17
CA LEU A 67 -19.75 65.52 -5.21
C LEU A 67 -20.66 64.64 -4.33
N PHE A 68 -20.44 63.31 -4.33
CA PHE A 68 -21.25 62.33 -3.61
C PHE A 68 -20.65 61.87 -2.26
N MET A 69 -19.47 62.39 -1.90
CA MET A 69 -18.79 62.06 -0.64
C MET A 69 -19.33 62.87 0.55
N THR A 70 -19.28 62.28 1.75
CA THR A 70 -19.41 63.02 3.02
C THR A 70 -18.18 63.91 3.26
N GLU A 71 -18.24 64.81 4.25
CA GLU A 71 -17.07 65.63 4.61
C GLU A 71 -15.88 64.76 5.07
N GLU A 72 -16.14 63.69 5.82
CA GLU A 72 -15.10 62.76 6.29
C GLU A 72 -14.49 61.98 5.13
N GLU A 73 -15.31 61.48 4.19
CA GLU A 73 -14.84 60.77 3.00
C GLU A 73 -14.06 61.68 2.05
N ALA A 74 -14.50 62.92 1.86
CA ALA A 74 -13.80 63.88 1.02
C ALA A 74 -12.42 64.24 1.59
N GLN A 75 -12.30 64.40 2.91
CA GLN A 75 -11.01 64.60 3.57
C GLN A 75 -10.10 63.38 3.40
N LEU A 76 -10.65 62.16 3.57
CA LEU A 76 -9.91 60.92 3.37
C LEU A 76 -9.44 60.77 1.91
N TRP A 77 -10.31 61.10 0.94
CA TRP A 77 -10.00 61.10 -0.49
C TRP A 77 -8.87 62.05 -0.83
N GLU A 78 -8.92 63.30 -0.33
CA GLU A 78 -7.86 64.29 -0.55
C GLU A 78 -6.54 63.92 0.12
N GLN A 79 -6.56 63.31 1.31
CA GLN A 79 -5.35 62.83 1.98
C GLN A 79 -4.74 61.60 1.30
N SER A 80 -5.54 60.85 0.55
CA SER A 80 -5.11 59.59 -0.07
C SER A 80 -4.38 59.79 -1.39
N TYR A 81 -4.50 60.95 -2.05
CA TYR A 81 -3.91 61.22 -3.36
C TYR A 81 -2.91 62.38 -3.34
N SER A 82 -1.86 62.26 -4.16
CA SER A 82 -0.91 63.34 -4.44
C SER A 82 -1.10 63.87 -5.85
N TYR A 83 -1.20 65.19 -6.00
CA TYR A 83 -1.36 65.83 -7.31
C TYR A 83 -0.02 65.89 -8.06
N ASN A 84 -0.02 65.45 -9.32
CA ASN A 84 1.11 65.58 -10.23
C ASN A 84 0.80 66.69 -11.27
N GLU A 85 1.55 67.80 -11.20
CA GLU A 85 1.37 68.97 -12.05
C GLU A 85 1.71 68.72 -13.52
N ASP A 86 2.65 67.80 -13.81
CA ASP A 86 3.15 67.56 -15.17
C ASP A 86 2.15 66.76 -16.02
N ASP A 87 1.45 65.81 -15.40
CA ASP A 87 0.50 64.89 -16.07
C ASP A 87 -0.98 65.29 -15.84
N ASN A 88 -1.24 66.34 -15.04
CA ASN A 88 -2.59 66.81 -14.66
C ASN A 88 -3.50 65.71 -14.06
N VAL A 89 -2.88 64.79 -13.29
CA VAL A 89 -3.54 63.65 -12.63
C VAL A 89 -3.19 63.60 -11.14
N TYR A 90 -4.11 63.05 -10.36
CA TYR A 90 -3.87 62.65 -8.98
C TYR A 90 -3.43 61.19 -8.94
N GLU A 91 -2.34 60.90 -8.24
CA GLU A 91 -1.83 59.54 -8.03
C GLU A 91 -2.10 59.08 -6.60
N LEU A 92 -2.52 57.83 -6.43
CA LEU A 92 -2.81 57.26 -5.12
C LEU A 92 -1.51 57.14 -4.30
N SER A 93 -1.43 57.90 -3.21
CA SER A 93 -0.26 57.94 -2.33
C SER A 93 -0.23 56.80 -1.29
N VAL A 94 -1.37 56.13 -1.09
CA VAL A 94 -1.54 55.06 -0.12
C VAL A 94 -0.95 53.74 -0.62
N LYS A 95 0.03 53.23 0.12
CA LYS A 95 0.71 51.96 -0.16
C LYS A 95 0.25 50.86 0.79
N GLY A 96 0.18 49.63 0.26
CA GLY A 96 -0.17 48.41 0.99
C GLY A 96 -1.64 48.03 0.84
N SER A 97 -1.89 46.77 0.50
CA SER A 97 -3.22 46.23 0.20
C SER A 97 -4.24 46.46 1.33
N LYS A 98 -3.83 46.28 2.60
CA LYS A 98 -4.73 46.51 3.75
C LYS A 98 -5.27 47.94 3.82
N ASN A 99 -4.42 48.93 3.61
CA ASN A 99 -4.83 50.34 3.63
C ASN A 99 -5.71 50.68 2.40
N LYS A 100 -5.46 50.04 1.25
CA LYS A 100 -6.33 50.16 0.07
C LYS A 100 -7.71 49.52 0.32
N THR A 101 -7.78 48.40 1.03
CA THR A 101 -9.06 47.78 1.44
C THR A 101 -9.84 48.66 2.41
N ASP A 102 -9.18 49.30 3.37
CA ASP A 102 -9.84 50.23 4.31
C ASP A 102 -10.42 51.45 3.55
N LEU A 103 -9.72 51.90 2.50
CA LEU A 103 -10.23 52.94 1.58
C LEU A 103 -11.40 52.45 0.74
N ASP A 104 -11.32 51.23 0.20
CA ASP A 104 -12.40 50.60 -0.54
C ASP A 104 -13.67 50.60 0.32
N ASP A 105 -13.62 50.03 1.52
CA ASP A 105 -14.77 49.92 2.42
C ASP A 105 -15.41 51.27 2.79
N THR A 106 -14.61 52.34 2.87
CA THR A 106 -15.07 53.67 3.29
C THR A 106 -15.61 54.50 2.11
N LEU A 107 -14.95 54.45 0.95
CA LEU A 107 -15.27 55.29 -0.21
C LEU A 107 -16.22 54.61 -1.20
N PHE A 108 -16.43 53.30 -1.04
CA PHE A 108 -17.20 52.42 -1.92
C PHE A 108 -18.48 53.04 -2.49
N THR A 109 -19.36 53.49 -1.60
CA THR A 109 -20.68 54.02 -1.95
C THR A 109 -20.56 55.24 -2.85
N ALA A 110 -19.68 56.17 -2.50
CA ALA A 110 -19.52 57.42 -3.23
C ALA A 110 -18.95 57.16 -4.63
N LEU A 111 -17.97 56.26 -4.75
CA LEU A 111 -17.34 55.91 -6.02
C LEU A 111 -18.29 55.16 -6.95
N ILE A 112 -19.10 54.23 -6.43
CA ILE A 112 -20.08 53.50 -7.25
C ILE A 112 -21.19 54.40 -7.74
N ILE A 113 -21.72 55.29 -6.88
CA ILE A 113 -22.71 56.28 -7.30
C ILE A 113 -22.13 57.21 -8.36
N ASN A 114 -20.88 57.66 -8.17
CA ASN A 114 -20.19 58.47 -9.16
C ASN A 114 -20.08 57.73 -10.51
N ASN A 115 -19.70 56.45 -10.50
CA ASN A 115 -19.62 55.63 -11.70
C ASN A 115 -20.97 55.48 -12.41
N GLN A 116 -22.01 55.09 -11.66
CA GLN A 116 -23.35 54.86 -12.20
C GLN A 116 -23.98 56.13 -12.78
N MET A 117 -23.69 57.30 -12.20
CA MET A 117 -24.17 58.58 -12.71
C MET A 117 -23.37 59.08 -13.92
N SER A 118 -22.17 58.56 -14.16
CA SER A 118 -21.31 58.96 -15.27
C SER A 118 -21.77 58.43 -16.63
N SER A 119 -22.46 57.30 -16.65
CA SER A 119 -22.87 56.58 -17.87
C SER A 119 -24.31 56.08 -17.79
N VAL A 120 -25.27 57.00 -17.66
CA VAL A 120 -26.71 56.66 -17.65
C VAL A 120 -27.20 56.56 -19.09
N THR A 121 -27.87 55.46 -19.45
CA THR A 121 -28.40 55.29 -20.82
C THR A 121 -29.43 56.36 -21.16
N GLU A 122 -29.52 56.76 -22.43
CA GLU A 122 -30.48 57.78 -22.89
C GLU A 122 -31.92 57.43 -22.52
N SER A 123 -32.30 56.15 -22.60
CA SER A 123 -33.63 55.67 -22.23
C SER A 123 -33.89 55.82 -20.72
N ALA A 124 -32.94 55.40 -19.88
CA ALA A 124 -33.06 55.55 -18.43
C ALA A 124 -33.05 57.02 -18.00
N PHE A 125 -32.26 57.85 -18.68
CA PHE A 125 -32.23 59.29 -18.49
C PHE A 125 -33.59 59.93 -18.79
N LYS A 126 -34.17 59.63 -19.95
CA LYS A 126 -35.49 60.14 -20.36
C LYS A 126 -36.61 59.69 -19.43
N SER A 127 -36.57 58.44 -18.97
CA SER A 127 -37.53 57.90 -17.99
C SER A 127 -37.45 58.65 -16.65
N ARG A 128 -36.25 58.84 -16.10
CA ARG A 128 -36.05 59.61 -14.86
C ARG A 128 -36.47 61.07 -14.98
N MET A 129 -36.19 61.70 -16.12
CA MET A 129 -36.62 63.08 -16.37
C MET A 129 -38.14 63.19 -16.55
N ALA A 130 -38.79 62.19 -17.16
CA ALA A 130 -40.24 62.14 -17.28
C ALA A 130 -40.91 62.13 -15.90
N GLU A 131 -40.39 61.29 -15.01
CA GLU A 131 -40.87 61.18 -13.63
C GLU A 131 -40.65 62.49 -12.85
N GLN A 132 -39.46 63.08 -12.94
CA GLN A 132 -39.11 64.32 -12.24
C GLN A 132 -39.88 65.55 -12.75
N MET A 133 -40.19 65.60 -14.05
CA MET A 133 -40.95 66.69 -14.68
C MET A 133 -42.47 66.45 -14.64
N HIS A 134 -42.93 65.29 -14.12
CA HIS A 134 -44.32 64.85 -14.12
C HIS A 134 -44.98 64.83 -15.52
N VAL A 135 -44.22 64.42 -16.54
CA VAL A 135 -44.65 64.27 -17.94
C VAL A 135 -44.61 62.79 -18.36
N SER A 136 -45.32 62.39 -19.43
CA SER A 136 -45.25 60.99 -19.88
C SER A 136 -43.95 60.69 -20.62
N GLU A 137 -43.44 59.46 -20.51
CA GLU A 137 -42.21 59.03 -21.22
C GLU A 137 -42.34 59.21 -22.75
N GLU A 138 -43.54 59.00 -23.31
CA GLU A 138 -43.83 59.23 -24.73
C GLU A 138 -43.63 60.69 -25.17
N GLN A 139 -43.83 61.65 -24.26
CA GLN A 139 -43.60 63.08 -24.57
C GLN A 139 -42.12 63.42 -24.66
N LEU A 140 -41.26 62.72 -23.93
CA LEU A 140 -39.80 62.92 -23.95
C LEU A 140 -39.07 61.99 -24.92
N ALA A 141 -39.75 60.97 -25.45
CA ALA A 141 -39.15 60.01 -26.39
C ALA A 141 -38.52 60.69 -27.63
N ASN A 142 -39.20 61.71 -28.18
CA ASN A 142 -38.77 62.43 -29.38
C ASN A 142 -37.95 63.70 -29.11
N VAL A 143 -37.69 64.04 -27.84
CA VAL A 143 -36.88 65.22 -27.48
C VAL A 143 -35.42 64.79 -27.36
N SER A 144 -34.49 65.60 -27.90
CA SER A 144 -33.06 65.32 -27.75
C SER A 144 -32.61 65.56 -26.31
N VAL A 145 -31.62 64.79 -25.84
CA VAL A 145 -31.03 64.99 -24.50
C VAL A 145 -30.48 66.41 -24.33
N GLU A 146 -29.92 66.98 -25.40
CA GLU A 146 -29.39 68.34 -25.43
C GLU A 146 -30.48 69.40 -25.21
N ASP A 147 -31.67 69.19 -25.79
CA ASP A 147 -32.82 70.09 -25.62
C ASP A 147 -33.44 69.97 -24.22
N ILE A 148 -33.48 68.75 -23.65
CA ILE A 148 -33.87 68.53 -22.25
C ILE A 148 -32.88 69.25 -21.32
N GLY A 149 -31.57 69.11 -21.55
CA GLY A 149 -30.53 69.82 -20.79
C GLY A 149 -30.70 71.34 -20.85
N LYS A 150 -30.88 71.90 -22.05
CA LYS A 150 -31.13 73.35 -22.23
C LYS A 150 -32.37 73.82 -21.48
N SER A 151 -33.43 73.02 -21.41
CA SER A 151 -34.64 73.34 -20.64
C SER A 151 -34.39 73.43 -19.14
N MET A 152 -33.35 72.74 -18.64
CA MET A 152 -32.92 72.73 -17.25
C MET A 152 -31.76 73.70 -16.98
N GLY A 153 -31.28 74.43 -17.98
CA GLY A 153 -30.14 75.33 -17.85
C GLY A 153 -28.77 74.63 -17.78
N VAL A 154 -28.67 73.39 -18.26
CA VAL A 154 -27.44 72.58 -18.25
C VAL A 154 -27.05 72.19 -19.66
N GLU A 155 -25.79 72.41 -20.05
CA GLU A 155 -25.27 71.85 -21.32
C GLU A 155 -25.01 70.36 -21.13
N LEU A 156 -25.91 69.53 -21.65
CA LEU A 156 -25.74 68.08 -21.70
C LEU A 156 -25.25 67.65 -23.07
N THR A 157 -24.24 66.80 -23.08
CA THR A 157 -23.77 66.12 -24.28
C THR A 157 -23.99 64.62 -24.13
N THR A 158 -24.33 63.96 -25.23
CA THR A 158 -24.37 62.51 -25.27
C THR A 158 -23.03 61.96 -25.72
N PHE A 159 -22.69 60.76 -25.24
CA PHE A 159 -21.54 60.03 -25.72
C PHE A 159 -21.92 58.56 -25.94
N THR A 160 -21.26 57.91 -26.88
CA THR A 160 -21.49 56.50 -27.17
C THR A 160 -20.53 55.64 -26.35
N GLN A 161 -21.07 54.64 -25.67
CA GLN A 161 -20.29 53.63 -24.96
C GLN A 161 -20.74 52.23 -25.40
N MET A 162 -19.78 51.33 -25.59
CA MET A 162 -20.08 49.91 -25.81
C MET A 162 -20.55 49.32 -24.48
N MET A 163 -21.80 48.86 -24.44
CA MET A 163 -22.39 48.19 -23.29
C MET A 163 -22.90 46.81 -23.72
N GLU A 164 -22.79 45.82 -22.84
CA GLU A 164 -23.42 44.52 -23.09
C GLU A 164 -24.95 44.65 -22.99
N ASP A 165 -25.66 44.19 -24.02
CA ASP A 165 -27.11 44.07 -23.99
C ASP A 165 -27.56 42.86 -23.14
N SER A 166 -28.88 42.71 -22.96
CA SER A 166 -29.47 41.60 -22.19
C SER A 166 -29.17 40.20 -22.76
N ASP A 167 -28.67 40.11 -24.00
CA ASP A 167 -28.27 38.87 -24.66
C ASP A 167 -26.74 38.68 -24.65
N GLY A 168 -25.97 39.60 -24.04
CA GLY A 168 -24.51 39.54 -23.91
C GLY A 168 -23.74 39.99 -25.15
N ASN A 169 -24.37 40.72 -26.07
CA ASN A 169 -23.68 41.33 -27.21
C ASN A 169 -23.22 42.75 -26.84
N GLU A 170 -22.04 43.15 -27.30
CA GLU A 170 -21.62 44.55 -27.18
C GLU A 170 -22.42 45.41 -28.17
N VAL A 171 -23.23 46.32 -27.64
CA VAL A 171 -24.05 47.25 -28.40
C VAL A 171 -23.63 48.69 -28.10
N GLU A 172 -23.45 49.47 -29.17
CA GLU A 172 -23.26 50.92 -29.06
C GLU A 172 -24.49 51.55 -28.40
N THR A 173 -24.30 52.02 -27.16
CA THR A 173 -25.36 52.60 -26.36
C THR A 173 -25.08 54.08 -26.11
N ILE A 174 -26.07 54.92 -26.41
CA ILE A 174 -25.99 56.36 -26.17
C ILE A 174 -26.21 56.62 -24.67
N CYS A 175 -25.24 57.27 -24.05
CA CYS A 175 -25.20 57.57 -22.62
C CYS A 175 -25.13 59.07 -22.36
N VAL A 176 -25.54 59.46 -21.15
CA VAL A 176 -25.58 60.82 -20.63
C VAL A 176 -24.90 60.85 -19.26
N ASP A 177 -24.01 61.82 -19.06
CA ASP A 177 -23.38 62.05 -17.75
C ASP A 177 -24.31 62.90 -16.86
N MET A 178 -25.08 62.23 -15.99
CA MET A 178 -25.99 62.90 -15.07
C MET A 178 -25.26 63.69 -13.98
N ARG A 179 -23.95 63.50 -13.77
CA ARG A 179 -23.18 64.25 -12.78
C ARG A 179 -23.11 65.73 -13.15
N GLN A 180 -23.14 66.06 -14.43
CA GLN A 180 -23.19 67.45 -14.91
C GLN A 180 -24.45 68.17 -14.45
N ILE A 181 -25.60 67.47 -14.39
CA ILE A 181 -26.86 68.00 -13.88
C ILE A 181 -26.75 68.27 -12.38
N VAL A 182 -26.29 67.28 -11.61
CA VAL A 182 -26.14 67.41 -10.17
C VAL A 182 -25.18 68.56 -9.83
N LYS A 183 -24.06 68.66 -10.56
CA LYS A 183 -23.07 69.74 -10.42
C LYS A 183 -23.63 71.12 -10.78
N ALA A 184 -24.46 71.21 -11.83
CA ALA A 184 -25.11 72.45 -12.23
C ALA A 184 -26.19 72.89 -11.23
N MET A 185 -27.03 71.97 -10.74
CA MET A 185 -28.04 72.27 -9.71
C MET A 185 -27.39 72.67 -8.38
N TYR A 186 -26.30 72.00 -7.98
CA TYR A 186 -25.54 72.34 -6.79
C TYR A 186 -24.87 73.71 -6.90
N SER A 187 -24.24 74.01 -8.03
CA SER A 187 -23.58 75.31 -8.25
C SER A 187 -24.55 76.48 -8.41
N ALA A 188 -25.76 76.24 -8.92
CA ALA A 188 -26.85 77.22 -8.99
C ALA A 188 -27.59 77.41 -7.64
N GLY A 189 -27.26 76.63 -6.60
CA GLY A 189 -27.92 76.67 -5.30
C GLY A 189 -29.33 76.08 -5.28
N ALA A 190 -29.73 75.39 -6.35
CA ALA A 190 -31.03 74.72 -6.48
C ALA A 190 -31.08 73.36 -5.75
N MET A 191 -29.93 72.82 -5.37
CA MET A 191 -29.78 71.57 -4.62
C MET A 191 -28.73 71.76 -3.52
N SER A 192 -29.09 71.43 -2.27
CA SER A 192 -28.16 71.51 -1.14
C SER A 192 -27.30 70.23 -1.03
N LYS A 193 -26.21 70.29 -0.25
CA LYS A 193 -25.38 69.10 0.02
C LYS A 193 -26.18 68.01 0.76
N ASP A 194 -27.13 68.41 1.62
CA ASP A 194 -28.03 67.49 2.33
C ASP A 194 -28.97 66.76 1.36
N ASP A 195 -29.43 67.41 0.28
CA ASP A 195 -30.26 66.76 -0.75
C ASP A 195 -29.47 65.68 -1.52
N ILE A 196 -28.19 65.95 -1.83
CA ILE A 196 -27.29 64.98 -2.47
C ILE A 196 -27.03 63.79 -1.54
N LEU A 197 -26.83 64.05 -0.24
CA LEU A 197 -26.64 62.99 0.76
C LEU A 197 -27.91 62.17 1.00
N SER A 198 -29.10 62.79 0.91
CA SER A 198 -30.38 62.09 0.95
C SER A 198 -30.53 61.16 -0.26
N MET A 199 -30.24 61.66 -1.48
CA MET A 199 -30.24 60.85 -2.70
C MET A 199 -29.25 59.68 -2.59
N ARG A 200 -28.06 59.93 -2.04
CA ARG A 200 -27.08 58.87 -1.73
C ARG A 200 -27.65 57.83 -0.77
N SER A 201 -28.35 58.23 0.29
CA SER A 201 -28.91 57.29 1.26
C SER A 201 -29.96 56.36 0.64
N GLU A 202 -30.67 56.83 -0.38
CA GLU A 202 -31.64 56.05 -1.15
C GLU A 202 -30.94 55.08 -2.11
N PHE A 203 -29.90 55.54 -2.81
CA PHE A 203 -29.03 54.67 -3.61
C PHE A 203 -28.34 53.60 -2.75
N GLN A 204 -27.92 53.95 -1.53
CA GLN A 204 -27.31 52.99 -0.61
C GLN A 204 -28.27 51.85 -0.26
N LYS A 205 -29.56 52.13 -0.05
CA LYS A 205 -30.55 51.07 0.20
C LYS A 205 -30.66 50.10 -0.97
N THR A 206 -30.57 50.60 -2.20
CA THR A 206 -30.57 49.75 -3.40
C THR A 206 -29.28 48.92 -3.47
N ILE A 207 -28.12 49.53 -3.21
CA ILE A 207 -26.82 48.85 -3.15
C ILE A 207 -26.79 47.77 -2.05
N ASP A 208 -27.39 48.04 -0.89
CA ASP A 208 -27.47 47.09 0.23
C ASP A 208 -28.30 45.84 -0.10
N THR A 209 -29.20 45.93 -1.08
CA THR A 209 -29.95 44.78 -1.61
C THR A 209 -29.20 43.99 -2.68
N MET A 210 -28.13 44.56 -3.24
CA MET A 210 -27.26 43.89 -4.22
C MET A 210 -26.24 43.00 -3.49
N GLY A 211 -25.81 41.91 -4.14
CA GLY A 211 -24.77 41.04 -3.58
C GLY A 211 -23.42 41.77 -3.50
N LYS A 212 -22.73 41.68 -2.35
CA LYS A 212 -21.43 42.35 -2.10
C LYS A 212 -20.42 42.21 -3.24
N THR A 213 -20.38 41.04 -3.87
CA THR A 213 -19.45 40.73 -4.96
C THR A 213 -19.75 41.54 -6.22
N LEU A 214 -21.03 41.68 -6.59
CA LEU A 214 -21.46 42.52 -7.70
C LEU A 214 -21.14 43.98 -7.44
N VAL A 215 -21.43 44.46 -6.23
CA VAL A 215 -21.11 45.83 -5.83
C VAL A 215 -19.58 46.06 -5.89
N SER A 216 -18.78 45.08 -5.46
CA SER A 216 -17.32 45.14 -5.55
C SER A 216 -16.83 45.23 -6.99
N SER A 217 -17.43 44.46 -7.90
CA SER A 217 -17.12 44.50 -9.33
C SER A 217 -17.40 45.88 -9.92
N MET A 218 -18.54 46.49 -9.58
CA MET A 218 -18.91 47.83 -10.05
C MET A 218 -17.92 48.92 -9.57
N GLY A 219 -17.37 48.76 -8.36
CA GLY A 219 -16.33 49.64 -7.84
C GLY A 219 -14.98 49.45 -8.55
N VAL A 220 -14.63 48.21 -8.89
CA VAL A 220 -13.41 47.93 -9.67
C VAL A 220 -13.54 48.42 -11.12
N ASP A 221 -14.72 48.31 -11.72
CA ASP A 221 -15.00 48.88 -13.05
C ASP A 221 -14.86 50.41 -13.04
N TYR A 222 -15.23 51.07 -11.94
CA TYR A 222 -14.97 52.49 -11.76
C TYR A 222 -13.47 52.80 -11.76
N ALA A 223 -12.68 52.11 -10.93
CA ALA A 223 -11.23 52.28 -10.88
C ALA A 223 -10.60 52.08 -12.27
N LYS A 224 -10.98 50.99 -12.95
CA LYS A 224 -10.54 50.66 -14.31
C LYS A 224 -10.81 51.78 -15.31
N SER A 225 -12.04 52.32 -15.29
CA SER A 225 -12.45 53.43 -16.15
C SER A 225 -11.65 54.70 -15.88
N MET A 226 -11.44 55.05 -14.60
CA MET A 226 -10.68 56.24 -14.21
C MET A 226 -9.20 56.13 -14.56
N ASP A 227 -8.60 54.98 -14.27
CA ASP A 227 -7.20 54.68 -14.57
C ASP A 227 -6.94 54.72 -16.10
N ALA A 228 -7.89 54.25 -16.90
CA ALA A 228 -7.79 54.27 -18.36
C ALA A 228 -7.90 55.70 -18.90
N LYS A 229 -8.83 56.51 -18.37
CA LYS A 229 -8.95 57.94 -18.68
C LYS A 229 -7.70 58.74 -18.26
N ALA A 230 -7.01 58.32 -17.21
CA ALA A 230 -5.75 58.91 -16.75
C ALA A 230 -4.52 58.47 -17.56
N GLY A 231 -4.71 57.70 -18.64
CA GLY A 231 -3.65 57.31 -19.58
C GLY A 231 -2.83 56.10 -19.15
N MET A 232 -3.29 55.31 -18.18
CA MET A 232 -2.60 54.07 -17.82
C MET A 232 -2.85 52.94 -18.84
N ASP A 233 -1.80 52.18 -19.10
CA ASP A 233 -1.82 51.01 -19.97
C ASP A 233 -2.47 49.81 -19.25
N MET A 234 -3.78 49.66 -19.43
CA MET A 234 -4.58 48.58 -18.86
C MET A 234 -4.09 47.21 -19.28
N ASP A 235 -3.68 47.04 -20.54
CA ASP A 235 -3.20 45.76 -21.07
C ASP A 235 -1.90 45.33 -20.37
N SER A 236 -1.01 46.28 -20.09
CA SER A 236 0.23 46.04 -19.35
C SER A 236 -0.02 45.66 -17.90
N ILE A 237 -0.98 46.30 -17.22
CA ILE A 237 -1.39 45.97 -15.84
C ILE A 237 -1.96 44.55 -15.79
N GLN A 238 -2.93 44.25 -16.67
CA GLN A 238 -3.54 42.93 -16.79
C GLN A 238 -2.49 41.85 -17.09
N THR A 239 -1.62 42.09 -18.07
CA THR A 239 -0.58 41.13 -18.48
C THR A 239 0.40 40.85 -17.35
N LYS A 240 0.85 41.87 -16.61
CA LYS A 240 1.73 41.70 -15.44
C LYS A 240 1.06 40.87 -14.35
N TYR A 241 -0.22 41.14 -14.07
CA TYR A 241 -0.98 40.37 -13.09
C TYR A 241 -1.10 38.90 -13.50
N LEU A 242 -1.49 38.63 -14.76
CA LEU A 242 -1.62 37.27 -15.29
C LEU A 242 -0.28 36.51 -15.27
N TRP A 243 0.83 37.16 -15.62
CA TRP A 243 2.16 36.55 -15.50
C TRP A 243 2.55 36.25 -14.04
N ALA A 244 2.28 37.17 -13.12
CA ALA A 244 2.57 36.98 -11.71
C ALA A 244 1.73 35.83 -11.10
N ALA A 245 0.43 35.79 -11.40
CA ALA A 245 -0.47 34.72 -10.96
C ALA A 245 -0.10 33.37 -11.60
N GLY A 246 0.17 33.34 -12.91
CA GLY A 246 0.62 32.15 -13.63
C GLY A 246 1.96 31.61 -13.09
N LEU A 247 2.93 32.48 -12.82
CA LEU A 247 4.21 32.09 -12.23
C LEU A 247 4.04 31.52 -10.82
N LYS A 248 3.16 32.10 -9.99
CA LYS A 248 2.79 31.55 -8.67
C LYS A 248 2.21 30.14 -8.80
N MET A 249 1.31 29.90 -9.76
CA MET A 249 0.75 28.56 -10.00
C MET A 249 1.82 27.55 -10.43
N VAL A 250 2.71 27.93 -11.36
CA VAL A 250 3.81 27.08 -11.81
C VAL A 250 4.76 26.77 -10.65
N ALA A 251 5.11 27.76 -9.84
CA ALA A 251 5.95 27.56 -8.66
C ALA A 251 5.32 26.59 -7.66
N MET A 252 4.01 26.70 -7.39
CA MET A 252 3.27 25.76 -6.53
C MET A 252 3.22 24.36 -7.13
N ALA A 253 3.01 24.23 -8.44
CA ALA A 253 3.01 22.94 -9.12
C ALA A 253 4.40 22.26 -9.05
N LEU A 254 5.48 23.03 -9.23
CA LEU A 254 6.86 22.53 -9.08
C LEU A 254 7.16 22.12 -7.63
N LEU A 255 6.75 22.92 -6.64
CA LEU A 255 6.89 22.59 -5.23
C LEU A 255 6.13 21.30 -4.88
N MET A 256 4.91 21.15 -5.40
CA MET A 256 4.10 19.95 -5.27
C MET A 256 4.79 18.73 -5.89
N ALA A 257 5.37 18.87 -7.08
CA ALA A 257 6.11 17.80 -7.75
C ALA A 257 7.33 17.34 -6.95
N VAL A 258 8.17 18.28 -6.49
CA VAL A 258 9.34 17.99 -5.65
C VAL A 258 8.92 17.29 -4.36
N THR A 259 7.89 17.82 -3.70
CA THR A 259 7.36 17.27 -2.44
C THR A 259 6.83 15.84 -2.65
N SER A 260 6.09 15.59 -3.74
CA SER A 260 5.56 14.26 -4.10
C SER A 260 6.66 13.22 -4.40
N VAL A 261 7.76 13.65 -5.02
CA VAL A 261 8.95 12.81 -5.23
C VAL A 261 9.63 12.50 -3.89
N CYS A 262 9.83 13.50 -3.02
CA CYS A 262 10.40 13.31 -1.69
C CYS A 262 9.56 12.35 -0.83
N ILE A 263 8.23 12.53 -0.82
CA ILE A 263 7.30 11.61 -0.13
C ILE A 263 7.44 10.20 -0.70
N GLY A 264 7.51 10.05 -2.03
CA GLY A 264 7.69 8.75 -2.67
C GLY A 264 8.98 8.05 -2.29
N PHE A 265 10.08 8.79 -2.28
CA PHE A 265 11.38 8.27 -1.89
C PHE A 265 11.39 7.84 -0.42
N LEU A 266 10.91 8.69 0.49
CA LEU A 266 10.85 8.41 1.92
C LEU A 266 9.90 7.24 2.23
N ALA A 267 8.69 7.24 1.67
CA ALA A 267 7.71 6.17 1.86
C ALA A 267 8.26 4.82 1.34
N SER A 268 8.93 4.82 0.18
CA SER A 268 9.56 3.62 -0.38
C SER A 268 10.71 3.13 0.50
N ARG A 269 11.53 4.04 1.04
CA ARG A 269 12.63 3.71 1.95
C ARG A 269 12.12 3.12 3.27
N VAL A 270 11.05 3.68 3.84
CA VAL A 270 10.39 3.13 5.03
C VAL A 270 9.80 1.76 4.74
N GLY A 271 9.02 1.62 3.66
CA GLY A 271 8.43 0.34 3.27
C GLY A 271 9.47 -0.76 3.05
N ALA A 272 10.57 -0.45 2.34
CA ALA A 272 11.67 -1.38 2.13
C ALA A 272 12.42 -1.73 3.43
N GLY A 273 12.60 -0.74 4.33
CA GLY A 273 13.19 -0.96 5.65
C GLY A 273 12.36 -1.91 6.51
N VAL A 274 11.05 -1.68 6.60
CA VAL A 274 10.09 -2.57 7.28
C VAL A 274 10.16 -3.99 6.71
N ALA A 275 10.17 -4.13 5.38
CA ALA A 275 10.28 -5.42 4.72
C ALA A 275 11.58 -6.16 5.05
N ARG A 276 12.72 -5.43 5.06
CA ARG A 276 14.04 -5.96 5.41
C ARG A 276 14.06 -6.48 6.85
N ASP A 277 13.56 -5.69 7.79
CA ASP A 277 13.57 -6.05 9.22
C ASP A 277 12.65 -7.25 9.49
N MET A 278 11.47 -7.28 8.86
CA MET A 278 10.55 -8.42 8.96
C MET A 278 11.15 -9.69 8.36
N ARG A 279 11.80 -9.61 7.18
CA ARG A 279 12.50 -10.77 6.59
C ARG A 279 13.64 -11.25 7.47
N GLY A 280 14.42 -10.35 8.06
CA GLY A 280 15.51 -10.71 8.97
C GLY A 280 15.01 -11.49 10.17
N LYS A 281 13.94 -11.02 10.84
CA LYS A 281 13.33 -11.71 11.99
C LYS A 281 12.72 -13.05 11.61
N LEU A 282 11.96 -13.11 10.52
CA LEU A 282 11.38 -14.35 10.02
C LEU A 282 12.46 -15.38 9.70
N TYR A 283 13.51 -14.96 8.99
CA TYR A 283 14.61 -15.85 8.64
C TYR A 283 15.32 -16.39 9.88
N SER A 284 15.65 -15.52 10.85
CA SER A 284 16.30 -15.92 12.10
C SER A 284 15.47 -16.93 12.89
N ASN A 285 14.15 -16.71 13.04
CA ASN A 285 13.29 -17.64 13.76
C ASN A 285 13.13 -18.97 13.02
N VAL A 286 12.89 -18.93 11.70
CA VAL A 286 12.68 -20.15 10.90
C VAL A 286 13.94 -21.03 10.90
N MET A 287 15.13 -20.44 10.91
CA MET A 287 16.38 -21.20 11.04
C MET A 287 16.56 -21.83 12.43
N GLY A 288 15.91 -21.28 13.46
CA GLY A 288 15.93 -21.83 14.83
C GLY A 288 14.82 -22.85 15.13
N PHE A 289 13.86 -23.06 14.22
CA PHE A 289 12.74 -23.96 14.46
C PHE A 289 13.15 -25.44 14.49
N SER A 290 12.51 -26.20 15.39
CA SER A 290 12.58 -27.66 15.36
C SER A 290 11.63 -28.25 14.31
N ASN A 291 11.65 -29.57 14.14
CA ASN A 291 10.71 -30.25 13.25
C ASN A 291 9.25 -30.05 13.68
N ALA A 292 8.96 -29.88 14.98
CA ALA A 292 7.61 -29.65 15.46
C ALA A 292 7.01 -28.34 14.92
N GLU A 293 7.78 -27.25 14.91
CA GLU A 293 7.33 -25.98 14.35
C GLU A 293 7.28 -26.02 12.81
N MET A 294 8.23 -26.72 12.19
CA MET A 294 8.21 -26.95 10.74
C MET A 294 6.96 -27.69 10.28
N ASP A 295 6.49 -28.67 11.06
CA ASP A 295 5.24 -29.41 10.80
C ASP A 295 4.01 -28.54 11.07
N LYS A 296 4.01 -27.75 12.16
CA LYS A 296 2.93 -26.81 12.50
C LYS A 296 2.67 -25.81 11.37
N PHE A 297 3.73 -25.21 10.81
CA PHE A 297 3.58 -24.18 9.78
C PHE A 297 3.62 -24.74 8.35
N SER A 298 4.24 -25.88 8.11
CA SER A 298 4.68 -26.39 6.80
C SER A 298 5.71 -25.49 6.10
N THR A 299 6.67 -26.11 5.41
CA THR A 299 7.69 -25.40 4.63
C THR A 299 7.07 -24.47 3.58
N ALA A 300 5.98 -24.88 2.92
CA ALA A 300 5.30 -24.07 1.92
C ALA A 300 4.68 -22.80 2.52
N SER A 301 4.07 -22.86 3.71
CA SER A 301 3.57 -21.64 4.35
C SER A 301 4.72 -20.73 4.78
N LEU A 302 5.83 -21.27 5.30
CA LEU A 302 6.96 -20.45 5.74
C LEU A 302 7.59 -19.67 4.57
N ILE A 303 7.68 -20.30 3.39
CA ILE A 303 8.12 -19.63 2.16
C ILE A 303 7.19 -18.47 1.81
N THR A 304 5.88 -18.69 1.78
CA THR A 304 4.91 -17.62 1.41
C THR A 304 4.88 -16.49 2.45
N ARG A 305 4.99 -16.81 3.74
CA ARG A 305 5.05 -15.82 4.84
C ARG A 305 6.32 -14.96 4.74
N THR A 306 7.45 -15.53 4.33
CA THR A 306 8.74 -14.82 4.19
C THR A 306 8.83 -13.98 2.91
N THR A 307 8.05 -14.32 1.89
CA THR A 307 8.09 -13.69 0.56
C THR A 307 6.88 -12.79 0.32
N ASN A 308 5.75 -13.38 -0.05
CA ASN A 308 4.54 -12.70 -0.48
C ASN A 308 3.88 -11.87 0.63
N ASP A 309 3.77 -12.42 1.85
CA ASP A 309 3.12 -11.70 2.94
C ASP A 309 3.94 -10.46 3.34
N VAL A 310 5.27 -10.56 3.39
CA VAL A 310 6.13 -9.40 3.63
C VAL A 310 5.96 -8.35 2.53
N GLN A 311 5.89 -8.78 1.26
CA GLN A 311 5.66 -7.86 0.14
C GLN A 311 4.30 -7.15 0.24
N GLN A 312 3.25 -7.82 0.69
CA GLN A 312 1.94 -7.22 0.94
C GLN A 312 2.02 -6.14 2.02
N VAL A 313 2.68 -6.43 3.15
CA VAL A 313 2.87 -5.44 4.24
C VAL A 313 3.73 -4.27 3.76
N GLN A 314 4.79 -4.53 2.98
CA GLN A 314 5.62 -3.51 2.35
C GLN A 314 4.80 -2.57 1.46
N MET A 315 4.02 -3.14 0.54
CA MET A 315 3.22 -2.37 -0.43
C MET A 315 2.18 -1.50 0.29
N VAL A 316 1.48 -2.06 1.28
CA VAL A 316 0.50 -1.30 2.07
C VAL A 316 1.18 -0.21 2.91
N THR A 317 2.37 -0.44 3.45
CA THR A 317 3.12 0.61 4.15
C THR A 317 3.43 1.79 3.22
N VAL A 318 3.88 1.53 2.00
CA VAL A 318 4.16 2.58 1.00
C VAL A 318 2.89 3.33 0.64
N ILE A 319 1.81 2.62 0.28
CA ILE A 319 0.52 3.22 -0.09
C ILE A 319 -0.06 4.00 1.09
N MET A 320 0.11 3.51 2.32
CA MET A 320 -0.38 4.19 3.52
C MET A 320 0.27 5.55 3.69
N LEU A 321 1.60 5.59 3.60
CA LEU A 321 2.38 6.82 3.74
C LEU A 321 2.19 7.79 2.56
N ARG A 322 1.82 7.32 1.37
CA ARG A 322 1.65 8.17 0.19
C ARG A 322 0.23 8.65 -0.06
N MET A 323 -0.74 7.75 0.01
CA MET A 323 -2.12 8.00 -0.43
C MET A 323 -3.09 8.04 0.74
N ILE A 324 -2.98 7.08 1.68
CA ILE A 324 -3.96 6.98 2.77
C ILE A 324 -3.85 8.16 3.73
N LEU A 325 -2.64 8.59 4.08
CA LEU A 325 -2.45 9.79 4.90
C LEU A 325 -2.80 11.07 4.13
N TYR A 326 -2.60 11.09 2.80
CA TYR A 326 -2.88 12.25 1.96
C TYR A 326 -4.38 12.53 1.83
N ALA A 327 -5.18 11.47 1.64
CA ALA A 327 -6.61 11.60 1.33
C ALA A 327 -7.41 12.38 2.41
N PRO A 328 -7.31 12.12 3.72
CA PRO A 328 -7.98 12.93 4.73
C PRO A 328 -7.50 14.38 4.75
N ILE A 329 -6.21 14.64 4.54
CA ILE A 329 -5.65 16.00 4.53
C ILE A 329 -6.26 16.80 3.39
N LEU A 330 -6.31 16.21 2.18
CA LEU A 330 -6.96 16.82 1.02
C LEU A 330 -8.46 16.99 1.22
N GLY A 331 -9.16 15.96 1.70
CA GLY A 331 -10.62 16.00 1.87
C GLY A 331 -11.05 17.06 2.88
N VAL A 332 -10.41 17.11 4.05
CA VAL A 332 -10.68 18.12 5.09
C VAL A 332 -10.25 19.50 4.61
N GLY A 333 -9.06 19.63 4.02
CA GLY A 333 -8.57 20.90 3.50
C GLY A 333 -9.43 21.47 2.36
N GLY A 334 -9.95 20.61 1.48
CA GLY A 334 -10.90 21.00 0.43
C GLY A 334 -12.21 21.50 1.00
N ILE A 335 -12.77 20.82 2.02
CA ILE A 335 -13.98 21.28 2.70
C ILE A 335 -13.75 22.65 3.35
N ILE A 336 -12.61 22.85 4.03
CA ILE A 336 -12.26 24.14 4.65
C ILE A 336 -12.19 25.25 3.58
N LYS A 337 -11.51 25.00 2.45
CA LYS A 337 -11.40 25.98 1.35
C LYS A 337 -12.77 26.33 0.75
N VAL A 338 -13.63 25.33 0.55
CA VAL A 338 -14.98 25.55 0.02
C VAL A 338 -15.87 26.35 0.98
N VAL A 339 -15.82 26.07 2.28
CA VAL A 339 -16.58 26.86 3.26
C VAL A 339 -16.06 28.30 3.30
N GLY A 340 -14.75 28.49 3.11
CA GLY A 340 -14.11 29.80 3.05
C GLY A 340 -14.51 30.67 1.85
N THR A 341 -15.07 30.11 0.77
CA THR A 341 -15.51 30.93 -0.38
C THR A 341 -16.81 31.69 -0.13
N GLY A 342 -17.51 31.42 0.99
CA GLY A 342 -18.77 32.10 1.33
C GLY A 342 -19.95 31.76 0.40
N ALA A 343 -19.75 30.87 -0.58
CA ALA A 343 -20.71 30.62 -1.65
C ALA A 343 -21.96 29.82 -1.22
N GLY A 344 -22.09 29.40 0.05
CA GLY A 344 -23.28 28.72 0.57
C GLY A 344 -23.65 27.39 -0.11
N MET A 345 -22.74 26.81 -0.90
CA MET A 345 -22.97 25.59 -1.70
C MET A 345 -22.41 24.31 -1.05
N GLY A 346 -21.93 24.36 0.19
CA GLY A 346 -21.33 23.21 0.87
C GLY A 346 -22.24 21.96 0.95
N TRP A 347 -23.57 22.14 0.92
CA TRP A 347 -24.54 21.05 0.91
C TRP A 347 -24.42 20.15 -0.34
N VAL A 348 -24.00 20.72 -1.48
CA VAL A 348 -23.81 19.99 -2.75
C VAL A 348 -22.71 18.93 -2.59
N ILE A 349 -21.64 19.28 -1.88
CA ILE A 349 -20.52 18.37 -1.60
C ILE A 349 -20.96 17.27 -0.63
N VAL A 350 -21.68 17.62 0.44
CA VAL A 350 -22.20 16.63 1.40
C VAL A 350 -23.10 15.61 0.70
N MET A 351 -23.99 16.08 -0.18
CA MET A 351 -24.83 15.22 -1.01
C MET A 351 -23.98 14.30 -1.91
N ALA A 352 -22.99 14.85 -2.61
CA ALA A 352 -22.11 14.08 -3.49
C ALA A 352 -21.36 12.97 -2.74
N VAL A 353 -20.75 13.31 -1.60
CA VAL A 353 -20.04 12.37 -0.74
C VAL A 353 -20.98 11.26 -0.25
N ALA A 354 -22.20 11.61 0.16
CA ALA A 354 -23.20 10.63 0.60
C ALA A 354 -23.60 9.66 -0.53
N VAL A 355 -23.86 10.18 -1.74
CA VAL A 355 -24.19 9.35 -2.92
C VAL A 355 -23.05 8.39 -3.25
N ILE A 356 -21.81 8.86 -3.21
CA ILE A 356 -20.62 8.06 -3.52
C ILE A 356 -20.40 6.99 -2.47
N ILE A 357 -20.49 7.33 -1.19
CA ILE A 357 -20.38 6.37 -0.10
C ILE A 357 -21.45 5.28 -0.22
N ALA A 358 -22.71 5.66 -0.49
CA ALA A 358 -23.80 4.71 -0.69
C ALA A 358 -23.54 3.78 -1.89
N PHE A 359 -23.09 4.34 -3.02
CA PHE A 359 -22.75 3.57 -4.22
C PHE A 359 -21.59 2.60 -3.99
N VAL A 360 -20.51 3.06 -3.36
CA VAL A 360 -19.37 2.23 -2.98
C VAL A 360 -19.80 1.09 -2.05
N MET A 361 -20.57 1.40 -1.01
CA MET A 361 -21.04 0.38 -0.06
C MET A 361 -21.89 -0.68 -0.77
N LEU A 362 -22.80 -0.26 -1.65
CA LEU A 362 -23.60 -1.17 -2.47
C LEU A 362 -22.71 -2.10 -3.32
N LEU A 363 -21.70 -1.55 -4.00
CA LEU A 363 -20.75 -2.34 -4.79
C LEU A 363 -19.97 -3.32 -3.92
N MET A 364 -19.49 -2.90 -2.74
CA MET A 364 -18.74 -3.76 -1.82
C MET A 364 -19.59 -4.91 -1.30
N VAL A 365 -20.85 -4.67 -0.94
CA VAL A 365 -21.79 -5.70 -0.47
C VAL A 365 -22.02 -6.76 -1.55
N ILE A 366 -22.13 -6.35 -2.82
CA ILE A 366 -22.34 -7.26 -3.96
C ILE A 366 -21.06 -8.02 -4.32
N ALA A 367 -19.91 -7.32 -4.36
CA ALA A 367 -18.67 -7.87 -4.89
C ALA A 367 -17.87 -8.69 -3.86
N MET A 368 -17.81 -8.29 -2.59
CA MET A 368 -16.96 -8.95 -1.59
C MET A 368 -17.24 -10.44 -1.38
N PRO A 369 -18.49 -10.92 -1.33
CA PRO A 369 -18.78 -12.35 -1.25
C PRO A 369 -18.22 -13.14 -2.43
N LYS A 370 -18.29 -12.58 -3.64
CA LYS A 370 -17.78 -13.20 -4.87
C LYS A 370 -16.26 -13.15 -4.94
N PHE A 371 -15.61 -12.08 -4.47
CA PHE A 371 -14.16 -12.03 -4.30
C PHE A 371 -13.65 -13.13 -3.34
N LYS A 372 -14.35 -13.36 -2.23
CA LYS A 372 -14.01 -14.46 -1.30
C LYS A 372 -14.19 -15.84 -1.95
N LEU A 373 -15.25 -16.03 -2.73
CA LEU A 373 -15.49 -17.27 -3.47
C LEU A 373 -14.43 -17.51 -4.55
N MET A 374 -14.02 -16.46 -5.26
CA MET A 374 -13.01 -16.51 -6.32
C MET A 374 -11.71 -17.16 -5.83
N GLN A 375 -11.24 -16.80 -4.62
CA GLN A 375 -10.03 -17.40 -4.04
C GLN A 375 -10.15 -18.93 -3.92
N LYS A 376 -11.27 -19.42 -3.37
CA LYS A 376 -11.52 -20.87 -3.23
C LYS A 376 -11.57 -21.59 -4.58
N LEU A 377 -12.10 -20.92 -5.61
CA LEU A 377 -12.18 -21.49 -6.97
C LEU A 377 -10.81 -21.54 -7.65
N VAL A 378 -9.96 -20.53 -7.44
CA VAL A 378 -8.56 -20.56 -7.88
C VAL A 378 -7.81 -21.71 -7.23
N ASP A 379 -7.97 -21.89 -5.92
CA ASP A 379 -7.34 -22.98 -5.18
C ASP A 379 -7.80 -24.35 -5.72
N ASN A 380 -9.09 -24.51 -6.03
CA ASN A 380 -9.63 -25.73 -6.64
C ASN A 380 -9.06 -26.02 -8.04
N VAL A 381 -8.94 -24.99 -8.90
CA VAL A 381 -8.33 -25.15 -10.24
C VAL A 381 -6.86 -25.56 -10.11
N ASN A 382 -6.12 -24.96 -9.17
CA ASN A 382 -4.73 -25.32 -8.90
C ASN A 382 -4.59 -26.75 -8.38
N LEU A 383 -5.51 -27.18 -7.50
CA LEU A 383 -5.55 -28.54 -6.98
C LEU A 383 -5.80 -29.55 -8.11
N VAL A 384 -6.83 -29.35 -8.94
CA VAL A 384 -7.12 -30.24 -10.07
C VAL A 384 -5.94 -30.29 -11.04
N SER A 385 -5.35 -29.14 -11.38
CA SER A 385 -4.15 -29.08 -12.23
C SER A 385 -3.00 -29.91 -11.66
N ARG A 386 -2.75 -29.79 -10.35
CA ARG A 386 -1.66 -30.51 -9.69
C ARG A 386 -1.89 -32.02 -9.69
N GLU A 387 -3.11 -32.47 -9.42
CA GLU A 387 -3.46 -33.89 -9.48
C GLU A 387 -3.28 -34.46 -10.88
N ILE A 388 -3.71 -33.73 -11.92
CA ILE A 388 -3.54 -34.16 -13.32
C ILE A 388 -2.06 -34.27 -13.68
N LEU A 389 -1.24 -33.26 -13.35
CA LEU A 389 0.19 -33.27 -13.67
C LEU A 389 0.94 -34.36 -12.91
N THR A 390 0.63 -34.56 -11.63
CA THR A 390 1.28 -35.60 -10.80
C THR A 390 0.84 -37.00 -11.20
N GLY A 391 -0.44 -37.15 -11.56
CA GLY A 391 -1.06 -38.41 -11.96
C GLY A 391 -1.03 -38.70 -13.45
N LEU A 392 -0.31 -37.89 -14.26
CA LEU A 392 -0.43 -37.94 -15.72
C LEU A 392 -0.17 -39.33 -16.31
N SER A 393 0.86 -40.02 -15.82
CA SER A 393 1.19 -41.38 -16.25
C SER A 393 0.06 -42.37 -15.92
N VAL A 394 -0.59 -42.22 -14.77
CA VAL A 394 -1.72 -43.06 -14.35
C VAL A 394 -2.94 -42.74 -15.21
N ILE A 395 -3.26 -41.46 -15.41
CA ILE A 395 -4.39 -41.03 -16.24
C ILE A 395 -4.26 -41.60 -17.66
N ARG A 396 -3.06 -41.52 -18.25
CA ARG A 396 -2.77 -42.09 -19.58
C ARG A 396 -2.85 -43.62 -19.60
N ALA A 397 -2.28 -44.28 -18.59
CA ALA A 397 -2.33 -45.74 -18.50
C ALA A 397 -3.77 -46.29 -18.40
N PHE A 398 -4.68 -45.52 -17.80
CA PHE A 398 -6.09 -45.86 -17.68
C PHE A 398 -6.99 -45.23 -18.76
N GLY A 399 -6.45 -44.49 -19.73
CA GLY A 399 -7.21 -43.83 -20.81
C GLY A 399 -8.26 -42.84 -20.33
N ARG A 400 -7.99 -42.12 -19.22
CA ARG A 400 -8.95 -41.24 -18.52
C ARG A 400 -8.79 -39.75 -18.86
N GLU A 401 -7.99 -39.39 -19.85
CA GLU A 401 -7.63 -38.00 -20.19
C GLU A 401 -8.87 -37.11 -20.36
N LYS A 402 -9.85 -37.56 -21.18
CA LYS A 402 -11.09 -36.80 -21.42
C LYS A 402 -11.89 -36.52 -20.14
N LYS A 403 -11.92 -37.48 -19.21
CA LYS A 403 -12.65 -37.30 -17.95
C LYS A 403 -11.96 -36.26 -17.06
N GLU A 404 -10.63 -36.26 -17.05
CA GLU A 404 -9.87 -35.26 -16.30
C GLU A 404 -9.91 -33.88 -16.98
N GLU A 405 -9.96 -33.81 -18.31
CA GLU A 405 -10.24 -32.57 -19.06
C GLU A 405 -11.61 -31.99 -18.68
N GLU A 406 -12.67 -32.82 -18.63
CA GLU A 406 -14.01 -32.40 -18.19
C GLU A 406 -13.99 -31.88 -16.75
N ARG A 407 -13.27 -32.57 -15.85
CA ARG A 407 -13.11 -32.18 -14.44
C ARG A 407 -12.41 -30.82 -14.31
N PHE A 408 -11.36 -30.61 -15.09
CA PHE A 408 -10.66 -29.33 -15.15
C PHE A 408 -11.55 -28.23 -15.72
N ASP A 409 -12.27 -28.51 -16.80
CA ASP A 409 -13.16 -27.56 -17.46
C ASP A 409 -14.32 -27.14 -16.55
N GLU A 410 -14.87 -28.03 -15.73
CA GLU A 410 -15.88 -27.70 -14.72
C GLU A 410 -15.34 -26.71 -13.67
N ALA A 411 -14.15 -26.98 -13.13
CA ALA A 411 -13.48 -26.09 -12.19
C ALA A 411 -13.19 -24.72 -12.82
N ASN A 412 -12.71 -24.71 -14.07
CA ASN A 412 -12.38 -23.51 -14.82
C ASN A 412 -13.64 -22.67 -15.16
N LYS A 413 -14.74 -23.31 -15.57
CA LYS A 413 -16.02 -22.62 -15.84
C LYS A 413 -16.60 -21.96 -14.60
N LYS A 414 -16.53 -22.62 -13.43
CA LYS A 414 -16.95 -22.05 -12.14
C LYS A 414 -16.13 -20.81 -11.79
N LEU A 415 -14.80 -20.88 -11.95
CA LEU A 415 -13.90 -19.74 -11.75
C LEU A 415 -14.22 -18.60 -12.72
N THR A 416 -14.30 -18.91 -14.03
CA THR A 416 -14.58 -17.95 -15.10
C THR A 416 -15.90 -17.20 -14.86
N LYS A 417 -16.99 -17.91 -14.54
CA LYS A 417 -18.30 -17.28 -14.27
C LYS A 417 -18.24 -16.31 -13.09
N THR A 418 -17.52 -16.69 -12.03
CA THR A 418 -17.36 -15.85 -10.83
C THR A 418 -16.47 -14.64 -11.11
N MET A 419 -15.39 -14.82 -11.87
CA MET A 419 -14.46 -13.77 -12.24
C MET A 419 -15.11 -12.76 -13.20
N LEU A 420 -15.87 -13.22 -14.21
CA LEU A 420 -16.62 -12.35 -15.12
C LEU A 420 -17.66 -11.52 -14.37
N PHE A 421 -18.40 -12.11 -13.43
CA PHE A 421 -19.36 -11.36 -12.60
C PHE A 421 -18.64 -10.26 -11.82
N THR A 422 -17.59 -10.63 -11.08
CA THR A 422 -16.84 -9.70 -10.22
C THR A 422 -16.20 -8.58 -11.02
N ASN A 423 -15.56 -8.91 -12.15
CA ASN A 423 -14.95 -7.94 -13.04
C ASN A 423 -15.99 -7.03 -13.67
N ARG A 424 -17.13 -7.55 -14.15
CA ARG A 424 -18.20 -6.70 -14.71
C ARG A 424 -18.77 -5.73 -13.68
N THR A 425 -18.96 -6.18 -12.44
CA THR A 425 -19.36 -5.31 -11.32
C THR A 425 -18.32 -4.21 -11.07
N MET A 426 -17.03 -4.55 -11.05
CA MET A 426 -15.95 -3.58 -10.83
C MET A 426 -15.68 -2.66 -12.01
N THR A 427 -15.86 -3.14 -13.25
CA THR A 427 -15.73 -2.30 -14.47
C THR A 427 -16.79 -1.21 -14.50
N PHE A 428 -17.98 -1.45 -13.93
CA PHE A 428 -19.03 -0.42 -13.84
C PHE A 428 -18.67 0.71 -12.85
N MET A 429 -17.77 0.45 -11.89
CA MET A 429 -17.36 1.43 -10.88
C MET A 429 -16.82 2.72 -11.50
N MET A 430 -15.85 2.63 -12.42
CA MET A 430 -15.19 3.82 -13.00
C MET A 430 -16.16 4.68 -13.82
N PRO A 431 -16.93 4.14 -14.79
CA PRO A 431 -17.93 4.93 -15.52
C PRO A 431 -19.02 5.52 -14.63
N SER A 432 -19.52 4.79 -13.62
CA SER A 432 -20.51 5.34 -12.68
C SER A 432 -19.93 6.48 -11.85
N MET A 433 -18.68 6.35 -11.39
CA MET A 433 -18.00 7.46 -10.71
C MET A 433 -17.85 8.67 -11.61
N MET A 434 -17.44 8.47 -12.86
CA MET A 434 -17.33 9.57 -13.82
C MET A 434 -18.70 10.21 -14.11
N PHE A 435 -19.76 9.42 -14.18
CA PHE A 435 -21.13 9.91 -14.34
C PHE A 435 -21.59 10.74 -13.12
N ILE A 436 -21.34 10.26 -11.90
CA ILE A 436 -21.65 11.01 -10.67
C ILE A 436 -20.84 12.32 -10.62
N MET A 437 -19.56 12.28 -10.99
CA MET A 437 -18.70 13.47 -11.02
C MET A 437 -19.16 14.51 -12.04
N ASN A 438 -19.47 14.09 -13.26
CA ASN A 438 -19.98 15.00 -14.27
C ASN A 438 -21.36 15.54 -13.89
N GLY A 439 -22.24 14.70 -13.34
CA GLY A 439 -23.53 15.12 -12.81
C GLY A 439 -23.39 16.14 -11.67
N LEU A 440 -22.40 15.94 -10.78
CA LEU A 440 -22.05 16.90 -9.74
C LEU A 440 -21.57 18.23 -10.33
N SER A 441 -20.67 18.20 -11.33
CA SER A 441 -20.21 19.41 -12.02
C SER A 441 -21.38 20.17 -12.66
N VAL A 442 -22.30 19.47 -13.34
CA VAL A 442 -23.52 20.06 -13.91
C VAL A 442 -24.40 20.69 -12.83
N LEU A 443 -24.60 19.99 -11.70
CA LEU A 443 -25.38 20.51 -10.58
C LEU A 443 -24.73 21.76 -9.97
N ILE A 444 -23.40 21.77 -9.83
CA ILE A 444 -22.65 22.93 -9.35
C ILE A 444 -22.84 24.11 -10.29
N VAL A 445 -22.65 23.91 -11.60
CA VAL A 445 -22.84 24.98 -12.60
C VAL A 445 -24.28 25.50 -12.56
N TRP A 446 -25.28 24.61 -12.48
CA TRP A 446 -26.69 24.99 -12.40
C TRP A 446 -26.99 25.89 -11.19
N VAL A 447 -26.51 25.51 -10.00
CA VAL A 447 -26.72 26.27 -8.76
C VAL A 447 -25.87 27.56 -8.75
N ALA A 448 -24.64 27.50 -9.24
CA ALA A 448 -23.75 28.65 -9.29
C ALA A 448 -24.23 29.70 -10.29
N ALA A 449 -24.77 29.31 -11.45
CA ALA A 449 -25.32 30.24 -12.45
C ALA A 449 -26.39 31.17 -11.83
N HIS A 450 -27.34 30.61 -11.07
CA HIS A 450 -28.35 31.42 -10.37
C HIS A 450 -27.75 32.35 -9.29
N ARG A 451 -26.63 31.95 -8.67
CA ARG A 451 -25.93 32.79 -7.67
C ARG A 451 -25.08 33.88 -8.31
N ILE A 452 -24.55 33.62 -9.50
CA ILE A 452 -23.83 34.60 -10.33
C ILE A 452 -24.83 35.64 -10.84
N ASP A 453 -25.98 35.20 -11.37
CA ASP A 453 -27.09 36.06 -11.79
C ASP A 453 -27.60 36.95 -10.63
N ALA A 454 -27.70 36.38 -9.42
CA ALA A 454 -28.04 37.14 -8.22
C ALA A 454 -26.92 38.06 -7.69
N GLY A 455 -25.75 38.12 -8.35
CA GLY A 455 -24.61 38.96 -7.95
C GLY A 455 -23.90 38.52 -6.66
N VAL A 456 -24.18 37.31 -6.17
CA VAL A 456 -23.63 36.77 -4.91
C VAL A 456 -22.26 36.12 -5.14
N MET A 457 -21.96 35.70 -6.37
CA MET A 457 -20.81 34.86 -6.69
C MET A 457 -20.19 35.24 -8.03
N GLN A 458 -18.86 35.10 -8.14
CA GLN A 458 -18.11 35.28 -9.38
C GLN A 458 -17.87 33.96 -10.13
N VAL A 459 -17.52 34.07 -11.42
CA VAL A 459 -17.32 32.92 -12.31
C VAL A 459 -16.09 32.10 -11.92
N GLY A 460 -14.98 32.74 -11.57
CA GLY A 460 -13.77 32.09 -11.08
C GLY A 460 -14.04 31.30 -9.81
N SER A 461 -14.79 31.87 -8.87
CA SER A 461 -15.20 31.18 -7.64
C SER A 461 -15.97 29.88 -7.93
N MET A 462 -16.74 29.83 -9.03
CA MET A 462 -17.45 28.62 -9.45
C MET A 462 -16.47 27.58 -9.96
N THR A 463 -15.51 27.99 -10.79
CA THR A 463 -14.47 27.07 -11.29
C THR A 463 -13.64 26.48 -10.14
N ALA A 464 -13.26 27.29 -9.16
CA ALA A 464 -12.56 26.85 -7.96
C ALA A 464 -13.40 25.84 -7.17
N PHE A 465 -14.70 26.10 -7.00
CA PHE A 465 -15.62 25.19 -6.33
C PHE A 465 -15.72 23.83 -7.04
N ILE A 466 -15.80 23.81 -8.37
CA ILE A 466 -15.80 22.58 -9.17
C ILE A 466 -14.52 21.78 -8.89
N THR A 467 -13.35 22.42 -8.98
CA THR A 467 -12.07 21.73 -8.76
C THR A 467 -11.92 21.23 -7.33
N TYR A 468 -12.28 22.03 -6.32
CA TYR A 468 -12.27 21.58 -4.92
C TYR A 468 -13.20 20.39 -4.69
N SER A 469 -14.39 20.41 -5.29
CA SER A 469 -15.35 19.30 -5.21
C SER A 469 -14.74 18.02 -5.79
N MET A 470 -14.06 18.11 -6.94
CA MET A 470 -13.36 16.96 -7.53
C MET A 470 -12.25 16.42 -6.61
N LEU A 471 -11.44 17.29 -6.00
CA LEU A 471 -10.38 16.89 -5.06
C LEU A 471 -10.95 16.18 -3.82
N ILE A 472 -12.03 16.71 -3.24
CA ILE A 472 -12.70 16.11 -2.08
C ILE A 472 -13.20 14.72 -2.46
N VAL A 473 -13.88 14.59 -3.59
CA VAL A 473 -14.43 13.30 -4.01
C VAL A 473 -13.32 12.29 -4.29
N MET A 474 -12.26 12.67 -5.01
CA MET A 474 -11.11 11.78 -5.25
C MET A 474 -10.46 11.32 -3.94
N SER A 475 -10.44 12.18 -2.93
CA SER A 475 -9.95 11.83 -1.59
C SER A 475 -10.80 10.74 -0.94
N PHE A 476 -12.12 10.83 -1.01
CA PHE A 476 -13.02 9.76 -0.54
C PHE A 476 -12.87 8.46 -1.34
N LEU A 477 -12.59 8.53 -2.63
CA LEU A 477 -12.31 7.35 -3.46
C LEU A 477 -11.01 6.65 -3.05
N MET A 478 -9.96 7.41 -2.77
CA MET A 478 -8.71 6.85 -2.22
C MET A 478 -8.94 6.13 -0.89
N LEU A 479 -9.76 6.69 0.01
CA LEU A 479 -10.14 6.04 1.27
C LEU A 479 -10.97 4.77 1.05
N THR A 480 -11.80 4.73 0.02
CA THR A 480 -12.56 3.53 -0.34
C THR A 480 -11.63 2.38 -0.74
N MET A 481 -10.63 2.64 -1.58
CA MET A 481 -9.66 1.62 -2.02
C MET A 481 -8.88 1.00 -0.86
N MET A 482 -8.65 1.76 0.22
CA MET A 482 -8.04 1.26 1.46
C MET A 482 -8.87 0.13 2.10
N SER A 483 -10.19 0.19 2.03
CA SER A 483 -11.07 -0.83 2.64
C SER A 483 -10.87 -2.24 2.09
N VAL A 484 -10.33 -2.37 0.86
CA VAL A 484 -10.03 -3.66 0.23
C VAL A 484 -8.61 -4.14 0.52
N MET A 485 -7.62 -3.23 0.46
CA MET A 485 -6.21 -3.61 0.64
C MET A 485 -5.83 -3.81 2.09
N LEU A 486 -6.33 -2.98 3.01
CA LEU A 486 -5.92 -3.01 4.41
C LEU A 486 -6.22 -4.35 5.11
N PRO A 487 -7.41 -4.98 4.95
CA PRO A 487 -7.68 -6.27 5.57
C PRO A 487 -6.71 -7.38 5.11
N ARG A 488 -6.31 -7.37 3.83
CA ARG A 488 -5.35 -8.35 3.29
C ARG A 488 -3.98 -8.21 3.94
N ALA A 489 -3.48 -6.97 4.07
CA ALA A 489 -2.22 -6.72 4.75
C ALA A 489 -2.29 -7.03 6.25
N MET A 490 -3.45 -6.85 6.89
CA MET A 490 -3.64 -7.27 8.28
C MET A 490 -3.51 -8.78 8.45
N VAL A 491 -4.17 -9.59 7.61
CA VAL A 491 -4.04 -11.06 7.65
C VAL A 491 -2.60 -11.50 7.40
N ALA A 492 -1.92 -10.87 6.43
CA ALA A 492 -0.50 -11.13 6.17
C ALA A 492 0.38 -10.78 7.38
N ALA A 493 0.14 -9.63 8.02
CA ALA A 493 0.86 -9.21 9.22
C ALA A 493 0.62 -10.17 10.40
N ASP A 494 -0.60 -10.68 10.59
CA ASP A 494 -0.92 -11.64 11.65
C ASP A 494 -0.20 -12.99 11.42
N ARG A 495 -0.17 -13.49 10.18
CA ARG A 495 0.59 -14.71 9.82
C ARG A 495 2.09 -14.54 10.04
N ILE A 496 2.65 -13.37 9.74
CA ILE A 496 4.06 -13.09 9.97
C ILE A 496 4.36 -13.02 11.47
N ASP A 497 3.52 -12.32 12.22
CA ASP A 497 3.67 -12.16 13.67
C ASP A 497 3.53 -13.49 14.42
N GLU A 498 2.69 -14.41 13.94
CA GLU A 498 2.60 -15.78 14.47
C GLU A 498 3.96 -16.52 14.40
N VAL A 499 4.71 -16.37 13.31
CA VAL A 499 6.03 -16.99 13.14
C VAL A 499 7.08 -16.28 13.99
N ILE A 500 7.07 -14.95 14.01
CA ILE A 500 8.02 -14.13 14.79
C ILE A 500 7.88 -14.37 16.29
N ASN A 501 6.68 -14.68 16.78
CA ASN A 501 6.43 -14.95 18.20
C ASN A 501 6.39 -16.45 18.53
N THR A 502 6.66 -17.34 17.57
CA THR A 502 6.85 -18.76 17.88
C THR A 502 8.31 -18.98 18.28
N HIS A 503 8.52 -19.62 19.42
CA HIS A 503 9.81 -20.07 19.91
C HIS A 503 10.01 -21.54 19.56
N SER A 504 11.26 -21.98 19.44
CA SER A 504 11.57 -23.40 19.22
C SER A 504 11.11 -24.20 20.43
N SER A 505 10.50 -25.36 20.22
CA SER A 505 10.19 -26.29 21.32
C SER A 505 11.43 -26.99 21.86
N ILE A 506 12.54 -26.96 21.13
CA ILE A 506 13.83 -27.54 21.54
C ILE A 506 14.84 -26.40 21.65
N GLU A 507 15.25 -26.13 22.89
CA GLU A 507 16.30 -25.18 23.23
C GLU A 507 17.42 -25.89 24.00
N ASP A 508 18.63 -25.35 23.90
CA ASP A 508 19.74 -25.79 24.74
C ASP A 508 19.46 -25.43 26.20
N SER A 509 19.93 -26.27 27.13
CA SER A 509 19.90 -25.96 28.56
C SER A 509 20.68 -24.65 28.83
N GLU A 510 20.24 -23.84 29.79
CA GLU A 510 20.96 -22.60 30.18
C GLU A 510 22.41 -22.89 30.59
N ASN A 511 22.67 -24.06 31.17
CA ASN A 511 24.00 -24.55 31.51
C ASN A 511 24.15 -25.96 30.93
N PRO A 512 24.60 -26.08 29.66
CA PRO A 512 24.74 -27.37 29.03
C PRO A 512 25.92 -28.15 29.61
N GLU A 513 25.73 -29.44 29.81
CA GLU A 513 26.77 -30.38 30.18
C GLU A 513 27.69 -30.62 28.97
N THR A 514 29.00 -30.53 29.16
CA THR A 514 30.01 -30.80 28.13
C THR A 514 30.47 -32.25 28.20
N ILE A 515 30.49 -32.94 27.05
CA ILE A 515 31.09 -34.26 26.92
C ILE A 515 32.55 -34.09 26.50
N GLU A 516 33.50 -34.31 27.41
CA GLU A 516 34.94 -34.16 27.11
C GLU A 516 35.48 -35.30 26.22
N SER A 517 34.91 -36.51 26.32
CA SER A 517 35.28 -37.65 25.48
C SER A 517 34.13 -38.67 25.44
N ALA A 518 33.34 -38.63 24.36
CA ALA A 518 32.24 -39.57 24.17
C ALA A 518 32.79 -40.96 23.82
N LYS A 519 32.35 -41.98 24.56
CA LYS A 519 32.54 -43.38 24.18
C LYS A 519 31.47 -43.82 23.19
N GLY A 520 30.30 -43.18 23.20
CA GLY A 520 29.20 -43.43 22.26
C GLY A 520 28.16 -44.43 22.79
N VAL A 521 28.04 -44.65 24.10
CA VAL A 521 27.00 -45.51 24.67
C VAL A 521 25.66 -44.80 24.60
N VAL A 522 24.67 -45.35 23.89
CA VAL A 522 23.31 -44.77 23.81
C VAL A 522 22.35 -45.63 24.63
N GLU A 523 21.64 -45.04 25.57
CA GLU A 523 20.72 -45.75 26.45
C GLU A 523 19.34 -45.09 26.48
N PHE A 524 18.30 -45.88 26.22
CA PHE A 524 16.89 -45.52 26.34
C PHE A 524 16.37 -46.12 27.65
N ASN A 525 15.79 -45.28 28.50
CA ASN A 525 15.25 -45.69 29.80
C ASN A 525 13.76 -45.30 29.90
N HIS A 526 12.88 -46.29 29.82
CA HIS A 526 11.41 -46.15 29.90
C HIS A 526 10.86 -45.02 29.01
N VAL A 527 11.37 -44.92 27.78
CA VAL A 527 11.08 -43.80 26.88
C VAL A 527 9.67 -43.89 26.34
N ASN A 528 8.92 -42.81 26.53
CA ASN A 528 7.62 -42.58 25.94
C ASN A 528 7.69 -41.35 25.05
N PHE A 529 7.04 -41.40 23.89
CA PHE A 529 6.97 -40.27 22.98
C PHE A 529 5.62 -40.18 22.28
N MET A 530 5.09 -38.96 22.23
CA MET A 530 3.87 -38.61 21.53
C MET A 530 4.13 -37.37 20.68
N TYR A 531 3.81 -37.44 19.39
CA TYR A 531 3.90 -36.27 18.52
C TYR A 531 2.97 -35.15 19.01
N PRO A 532 3.35 -33.87 18.85
CA PRO A 532 2.49 -32.75 19.24
C PRO A 532 1.09 -32.87 18.62
N GLY A 533 0.05 -32.89 19.46
CA GLY A 533 -1.35 -33.00 19.02
C GLY A 533 -1.85 -34.41 18.69
N ALA A 534 -1.01 -35.45 18.84
CA ALA A 534 -1.45 -36.84 18.72
C ALA A 534 -2.28 -37.28 19.95
N LYS A 535 -3.13 -38.30 19.76
CA LYS A 535 -3.99 -38.86 20.83
C LYS A 535 -3.40 -40.08 21.53
N ALA A 536 -2.32 -40.63 20.98
CA ALA A 536 -1.67 -41.84 21.47
C ALA A 536 -0.15 -41.73 21.29
N ASN A 537 0.59 -42.45 22.13
CA ASN A 537 2.03 -42.54 22.04
C ASN A 537 2.44 -43.20 20.72
N ALA A 538 3.43 -42.62 20.05
CA ALA A 538 4.10 -43.26 18.92
C ALA A 538 5.17 -44.24 19.40
N LEU A 539 5.70 -44.04 20.61
CA LEU A 539 6.60 -44.95 21.30
C LEU A 539 6.16 -45.07 22.75
N GLU A 540 6.08 -46.30 23.26
CA GLU A 540 5.62 -46.59 24.61
C GLU A 540 6.62 -47.53 25.29
N ASP A 541 7.12 -47.10 26.44
CA ASP A 541 8.02 -47.85 27.33
C ASP A 541 9.25 -48.50 26.64
N ILE A 542 9.95 -47.71 25.82
CA ILE A 542 11.14 -48.18 25.10
C ILE A 542 12.36 -48.20 26.02
N THR A 543 12.95 -49.38 26.21
CA THR A 543 14.16 -49.56 27.03
C THR A 543 15.19 -50.45 26.33
N PHE A 544 16.37 -49.90 26.02
CA PHE A 544 17.51 -50.66 25.50
C PHE A 544 18.81 -49.87 25.62
N LYS A 545 19.94 -50.56 25.42
CA LYS A 545 21.28 -49.98 25.41
C LYS A 545 22.01 -50.41 24.14
N ALA A 546 22.63 -49.45 23.46
CA ALA A 546 23.52 -49.67 22.32
C ALA A 546 24.95 -49.28 22.74
N GLU A 547 25.91 -50.17 22.46
CA GLU A 547 27.27 -50.08 23.00
C GLU A 547 28.31 -49.88 21.87
N PRO A 548 29.44 -49.23 22.17
CA PRO A 548 30.52 -49.02 21.21
C PRO A 548 31.04 -50.33 20.62
N GLY A 549 31.31 -50.32 19.32
CA GLY A 549 31.76 -51.49 18.56
C GLY A 549 30.70 -52.55 18.31
N LYS A 550 29.46 -52.35 18.77
CA LYS A 550 28.33 -53.26 18.52
C LYS A 550 27.32 -52.64 17.57
N THR A 551 26.68 -53.50 16.79
CA THR A 551 25.56 -53.14 15.92
C THR A 551 24.24 -53.48 16.59
N THR A 552 23.43 -52.45 16.86
CA THR A 552 22.03 -52.59 17.28
C THR A 552 21.11 -52.37 16.07
N ALA A 553 20.46 -53.44 15.63
CA ALA A 553 19.48 -53.41 14.57
C ALA A 553 18.07 -53.19 15.11
N ILE A 554 17.22 -52.50 14.35
CA ILE A 554 15.81 -52.26 14.66
C ILE A 554 14.97 -52.72 13.46
N ILE A 555 14.02 -53.62 13.71
CA ILE A 555 13.13 -54.17 12.68
C ILE A 555 11.68 -54.20 13.15
N GLY A 556 10.74 -54.11 12.21
CA GLY A 556 9.31 -54.13 12.49
C GLY A 556 8.50 -53.64 11.30
N SER A 557 7.19 -53.78 11.36
CA SER A 557 6.25 -53.37 10.29
C SER A 557 6.29 -51.86 10.01
N THR A 558 5.91 -51.43 8.80
CA THR A 558 5.80 -50.00 8.48
C THR A 558 4.84 -49.31 9.45
N GLY A 559 5.24 -48.18 10.02
CA GLY A 559 4.42 -47.42 10.97
C GLY A 559 4.59 -47.77 12.45
N CYS A 560 5.34 -48.82 12.82
CA CYS A 560 5.52 -49.20 14.24
C CYS A 560 6.46 -48.29 15.07
N GLY A 561 6.86 -47.12 14.56
CA GLY A 561 7.65 -46.13 15.32
C GLY A 561 9.17 -46.16 15.13
N LYS A 562 9.73 -47.02 14.26
CA LYS A 562 11.19 -47.13 14.05
C LYS A 562 11.90 -45.80 13.74
N SER A 563 11.42 -45.06 12.75
CA SER A 563 11.99 -43.75 12.38
C SER A 563 11.81 -42.73 13.50
N THR A 564 10.70 -42.80 14.25
CA THR A 564 10.50 -41.97 15.44
C THR A 564 11.57 -42.24 16.48
N LEU A 565 11.88 -43.52 16.76
CA LEU A 565 12.88 -43.92 17.75
C LEU A 565 14.26 -43.36 17.41
N VAL A 566 14.70 -43.49 16.15
CA VAL A 566 16.01 -42.95 15.74
C VAL A 566 16.04 -41.42 15.66
N ASN A 567 14.91 -40.76 15.39
CA ASN A 567 14.83 -39.30 15.36
C ASN A 567 14.96 -38.66 16.75
N LEU A 568 14.70 -39.40 17.82
CA LEU A 568 14.88 -38.92 19.20
C LEU A 568 16.37 -38.79 19.58
N ILE A 569 17.26 -39.63 19.02
CA ILE A 569 18.69 -39.64 19.35
C ILE A 569 19.39 -38.30 19.00
N PRO A 570 19.24 -37.74 17.79
CA PRO A 570 19.77 -36.40 17.45
C PRO A 570 18.97 -35.23 18.05
N ARG A 571 18.05 -35.53 18.98
CA ARG A 571 17.14 -34.57 19.62
C ARG A 571 16.40 -33.71 18.60
N LEU A 572 15.79 -34.37 17.61
CA LEU A 572 14.86 -33.71 16.67
C LEU A 572 13.46 -33.56 17.28
N TYR A 573 13.19 -34.34 18.33
CA TYR A 573 12.06 -34.24 19.23
C TYR A 573 12.55 -34.56 20.65
N ASP A 574 11.96 -33.93 21.66
CA ASP A 574 12.15 -34.33 23.05
C ASP A 574 11.15 -35.43 23.44
N VAL A 575 11.60 -36.34 24.31
CA VAL A 575 10.75 -37.42 24.85
C VAL A 575 9.64 -36.87 25.75
N THR A 576 8.46 -37.49 25.74
CA THR A 576 7.34 -37.08 26.60
C THR A 576 7.39 -37.77 27.97
N GLY A 577 8.14 -38.87 28.09
CA GLY A 577 8.45 -39.53 29.35
C GLY A 577 9.72 -40.39 29.24
N GLY A 578 10.36 -40.66 30.37
CA GLY A 578 11.66 -41.36 30.40
C GLY A 578 12.84 -40.45 30.05
N SER A 579 13.96 -41.07 29.68
CA SER A 579 15.19 -40.37 29.29
C SER A 579 15.98 -41.13 28.23
N ILE A 580 16.66 -40.39 27.36
CA ILE A 580 17.68 -40.92 26.45
C ILE A 580 19.00 -40.32 26.89
N THR A 581 20.01 -41.15 27.08
CA THR A 581 21.34 -40.71 27.51
C THR A 581 22.41 -41.10 26.49
N ILE A 582 23.44 -40.26 26.38
CA ILE A 582 24.70 -40.60 25.73
C ILE A 582 25.79 -40.57 26.78
N ASP A 583 26.48 -41.71 26.96
CA ASP A 583 27.51 -41.91 27.99
C ASP A 583 27.05 -41.55 29.41
N GLY A 584 25.76 -41.73 29.70
CA GLY A 584 25.13 -41.44 30.99
C GLY A 584 24.59 -40.02 31.15
N HIS A 585 24.88 -39.12 30.22
CA HIS A 585 24.36 -37.76 30.20
C HIS A 585 23.04 -37.69 29.42
N ASP A 586 21.97 -37.13 30.00
CA ASP A 586 20.70 -36.95 29.29
C ASP A 586 20.88 -36.00 28.10
N ILE A 587 20.39 -36.39 26.93
CA ILE A 587 20.53 -35.61 25.69
C ILE A 587 19.87 -34.22 25.79
N ARG A 588 18.96 -34.01 26.75
CA ARG A 588 18.34 -32.71 27.03
C ARG A 588 19.27 -31.74 27.75
N ASN A 589 20.27 -32.26 28.47
CA ASN A 589 21.21 -31.46 29.23
C ASN A 589 22.47 -31.12 28.44
N ILE A 590 22.74 -31.80 27.32
CA ILE A 590 23.89 -31.54 26.45
C ILE A 590 23.52 -30.48 25.40
N SER A 591 24.48 -29.64 24.99
CA SER A 591 24.26 -28.72 23.88
C SER A 591 23.94 -29.48 22.59
N MET A 592 23.03 -28.98 21.76
CA MET A 592 22.70 -29.60 20.47
C MET A 592 23.90 -29.69 19.54
N HIS A 593 24.83 -28.73 19.63
CA HIS A 593 26.07 -28.74 18.86
C HIS A 593 26.92 -29.96 19.23
N ASP A 594 27.21 -30.15 20.52
CA ASP A 594 28.08 -31.22 21.00
C ASP A 594 27.40 -32.58 20.91
N LEU A 595 26.08 -32.64 21.19
CA LEU A 595 25.30 -33.85 20.95
C LEU A 595 25.40 -34.26 19.48
N ARG A 596 25.14 -33.34 18.56
CA ARG A 596 25.10 -33.67 17.13
C ARG A 596 26.49 -33.87 16.55
N SER A 597 27.57 -33.29 17.08
CA SER A 597 28.94 -33.56 16.61
C SER A 597 29.33 -35.03 16.77
N GLU A 598 28.84 -35.69 17.82
CA GLU A 598 29.10 -37.11 18.08
C GLU A 598 28.27 -38.07 17.20
N LEU A 599 27.31 -37.57 16.42
CA LEU A 599 26.36 -38.37 15.65
C LEU A 599 26.60 -38.31 14.14
N GLY A 600 26.59 -39.48 13.50
CA GLY A 600 26.49 -39.69 12.06
C GLY A 600 25.11 -40.15 11.66
N TYR A 601 24.24 -39.22 11.27
CA TYR A 601 22.86 -39.53 10.92
C TYR A 601 22.66 -39.63 9.40
N VAL A 602 22.09 -40.76 8.95
CA VAL A 602 21.68 -40.96 7.56
C VAL A 602 20.16 -41.22 7.53
N PRO A 603 19.35 -40.29 6.98
CA PRO A 603 17.91 -40.44 6.93
C PRO A 603 17.46 -41.45 5.87
N GLN A 604 16.23 -41.96 6.00
CA GLN A 604 15.60 -42.88 5.04
C GLN A 604 15.63 -42.39 3.60
N LYS A 605 15.42 -41.10 3.38
CA LYS A 605 15.59 -40.47 2.06
C LYS A 605 16.86 -39.64 2.06
N GLY A 606 17.88 -40.11 1.35
CA GLY A 606 19.09 -39.33 1.12
C GLY A 606 18.77 -37.96 0.53
N MET A 607 19.34 -36.91 1.12
CA MET A 607 19.21 -35.53 0.65
C MET A 607 20.60 -34.91 0.52
N LEU A 608 20.83 -34.28 -0.62
CA LEU A 608 22.06 -33.58 -0.96
C LEU A 608 21.78 -32.11 -1.22
N PHE A 609 22.76 -31.27 -0.94
CA PHE A 609 22.71 -29.83 -1.14
C PHE A 609 23.36 -29.45 -2.48
N SER A 610 22.93 -28.32 -3.04
CA SER A 610 23.54 -27.77 -4.25
C SER A 610 25.02 -27.46 -3.99
N GLY A 611 25.91 -27.87 -4.89
CA GLY A 611 27.36 -27.74 -4.73
C GLY A 611 28.10 -28.80 -5.53
N THR A 612 29.21 -29.30 -5.01
CA THR A 612 29.96 -30.46 -5.56
C THR A 612 29.76 -31.71 -4.72
N ILE A 613 30.17 -32.88 -5.23
CA ILE A 613 30.23 -34.12 -4.45
C ILE A 613 31.12 -33.93 -3.21
N ALA A 614 32.31 -33.36 -3.37
CA ALA A 614 33.24 -33.06 -2.28
C ALA A 614 32.59 -32.19 -1.20
N SER A 615 31.93 -31.08 -1.59
CA SER A 615 31.28 -30.18 -0.63
C SER A 615 30.14 -30.86 0.14
N ASN A 616 29.45 -31.83 -0.47
CA ASN A 616 28.41 -32.61 0.22
C ASN A 616 29.02 -33.60 1.21
N LEU A 617 30.13 -34.25 0.87
CA LEU A 617 30.82 -35.18 1.78
C LEU A 617 31.43 -34.46 2.97
N ARG A 618 31.97 -33.25 2.77
CA ARG A 618 32.50 -32.36 3.82
C ARG A 618 31.45 -31.64 4.66
N PHE A 619 30.17 -31.80 4.36
CA PHE A 619 29.12 -31.02 5.02
C PHE A 619 29.09 -31.24 6.54
N GLY A 620 29.40 -32.46 7.01
CA GLY A 620 29.45 -32.78 8.44
C GLY A 620 30.78 -32.46 9.13
N ASN A 621 31.85 -32.29 8.36
CA ASN A 621 33.19 -31.93 8.80
C ASN A 621 33.89 -31.12 7.68
N PRO A 622 33.78 -29.79 7.69
CA PRO A 622 34.33 -28.93 6.63
C PRO A 622 35.84 -29.09 6.44
N ASP A 623 36.54 -29.46 7.51
CA ASP A 623 38.00 -29.61 7.56
C ASP A 623 38.48 -31.02 7.19
N ALA A 624 37.56 -31.93 6.81
CA ALA A 624 37.93 -33.29 6.40
C ALA A 624 38.90 -33.27 5.20
N SER A 625 40.01 -34.01 5.33
CA SER A 625 41.05 -34.06 4.29
C SER A 625 40.52 -34.71 3.01
N ASP A 626 41.18 -34.50 1.87
CA ASP A 626 40.82 -35.19 0.62
C ASP A 626 40.92 -36.72 0.79
N GLU A 627 41.87 -37.20 1.59
CA GLU A 627 42.01 -38.62 1.91
C GLU A 627 40.80 -39.15 2.68
N ASP A 628 40.30 -38.41 3.67
CA ASP A 628 39.11 -38.80 4.44
C ASP A 628 37.87 -38.83 3.56
N VAL A 629 37.71 -37.86 2.67
CA VAL A 629 36.60 -37.80 1.70
C VAL A 629 36.66 -38.99 0.74
N VAL A 630 37.84 -39.32 0.22
CA VAL A 630 38.04 -40.48 -0.66
C VAL A 630 37.78 -41.79 0.09
N LYS A 631 38.30 -41.93 1.31
CA LYS A 631 38.10 -43.12 2.15
C LYS A 631 36.62 -43.31 2.50
N ALA A 632 35.93 -42.24 2.87
CA ALA A 632 34.49 -42.28 3.13
C ALA A 632 33.68 -42.70 1.89
N ALA A 633 34.05 -42.19 0.71
CA ALA A 633 33.44 -42.60 -0.56
C ALA A 633 33.75 -44.06 -0.91
N GLN A 634 34.94 -44.58 -0.58
CA GLN A 634 35.29 -45.99 -0.75
C GLN A 634 34.46 -46.90 0.17
N ILE A 635 34.38 -46.59 1.47
CA ILE A 635 33.59 -47.36 2.43
C ILE A 635 32.11 -47.37 2.01
N ALA A 636 31.57 -46.22 1.60
CA ALA A 636 30.19 -46.10 1.13
C ALA A 636 29.94 -46.69 -0.28
N GLN A 637 30.95 -47.32 -0.89
CA GLN A 637 30.89 -47.89 -2.24
C GLN A 637 30.49 -46.85 -3.31
N ALA A 638 30.85 -45.58 -3.13
CA ALA A 638 30.51 -44.49 -4.03
C ALA A 638 31.59 -44.22 -5.10
N THR A 639 32.83 -44.66 -4.88
CA THR A 639 34.00 -44.36 -5.71
C THR A 639 33.78 -44.67 -7.20
N GLU A 640 33.23 -45.85 -7.53
CA GLU A 640 33.04 -46.29 -8.92
C GLU A 640 32.25 -45.26 -9.76
N PHE A 641 31.13 -44.74 -9.23
CA PHE A 641 30.33 -43.80 -10.00
C PHE A 641 30.89 -42.37 -9.94
N ILE A 642 31.67 -42.04 -8.90
CA ILE A 642 32.36 -40.75 -8.82
C ILE A 642 33.45 -40.69 -9.88
N ASP A 643 34.27 -41.74 -9.99
CA ASP A 643 35.36 -41.83 -10.97
C ASP A 643 34.88 -41.86 -12.43
N ASN A 644 33.65 -42.35 -12.66
CA ASN A 644 33.01 -42.32 -13.97
C ASN A 644 32.51 -40.92 -14.40
N LYS A 645 32.52 -39.92 -13.51
CA LYS A 645 32.18 -38.54 -13.84
C LYS A 645 33.42 -37.76 -14.30
N ALA A 646 33.24 -36.88 -15.29
CA ALA A 646 34.33 -36.08 -15.86
C ALA A 646 35.09 -35.25 -14.80
N GLU A 647 34.38 -34.67 -13.85
CA GLU A 647 34.94 -33.81 -12.79
C GLU A 647 35.10 -34.56 -11.45
N LYS A 648 34.87 -35.88 -11.42
CA LYS A 648 34.98 -36.72 -10.22
C LYS A 648 34.33 -36.09 -8.99
N TYR A 649 35.09 -35.80 -7.94
CA TYR A 649 34.61 -35.21 -6.68
C TYR A 649 34.14 -33.76 -6.82
N ASP A 650 34.61 -33.03 -7.82
CA ASP A 650 34.17 -31.66 -8.12
C ASP A 650 32.88 -31.62 -8.94
N SER A 651 32.39 -32.79 -9.38
CA SER A 651 31.16 -32.86 -10.17
C SER A 651 29.98 -32.20 -9.45
N PRO A 652 29.16 -31.42 -10.17
CA PRO A 652 28.07 -30.67 -9.58
C PRO A 652 26.93 -31.59 -9.10
N ILE A 653 26.36 -31.24 -7.96
CA ILE A 653 25.13 -31.79 -7.40
C ILE A 653 24.05 -30.72 -7.45
N ALA A 654 22.93 -31.04 -8.09
CA ALA A 654 21.76 -30.17 -8.14
C ALA A 654 20.99 -30.19 -6.81
N GLN A 655 20.15 -29.19 -6.56
CA GLN A 655 19.35 -29.10 -5.33
C GLN A 655 18.56 -30.39 -5.08
N GLY A 656 18.72 -30.98 -3.90
CA GLY A 656 18.08 -32.24 -3.53
C GLY A 656 18.66 -33.47 -4.23
N GLY A 657 19.77 -33.33 -4.97
CA GLY A 657 20.43 -34.41 -5.71
C GLY A 657 19.59 -34.94 -6.87
N THR A 658 18.88 -34.10 -7.62
CA THR A 658 18.01 -34.53 -8.73
C THR A 658 18.77 -35.09 -9.94
N ASN A 659 20.08 -34.82 -10.02
CA ASN A 659 20.97 -35.26 -11.10
C ASN A 659 21.77 -36.54 -10.77
N VAL A 660 21.43 -37.25 -9.68
CA VAL A 660 22.00 -38.55 -9.31
C VAL A 660 20.88 -39.55 -9.01
N SER A 661 21.14 -40.85 -9.20
CA SER A 661 20.15 -41.90 -8.91
C SER A 661 19.86 -42.02 -7.41
N GLY A 662 18.74 -42.66 -7.04
CA GLY A 662 18.37 -42.87 -5.63
C GLY A 662 19.47 -43.60 -4.84
N GLY A 663 19.99 -44.71 -5.37
CA GLY A 663 21.09 -45.45 -4.73
C GLY A 663 22.41 -44.66 -4.66
N GLN A 664 22.73 -43.86 -5.68
CA GLN A 664 23.90 -42.95 -5.62
C GLN A 664 23.74 -41.89 -4.53
N LYS A 665 22.55 -41.27 -4.46
CA LYS A 665 22.21 -40.27 -3.45
C LYS A 665 22.34 -40.82 -2.03
N GLN A 666 21.89 -42.06 -1.82
CA GLN A 666 22.00 -42.73 -0.54
C GLN A 666 23.46 -43.04 -0.18
N ARG A 667 24.26 -43.57 -1.12
CA ARG A 667 25.70 -43.80 -0.91
C ARG A 667 26.46 -42.52 -0.58
N LEU A 668 26.18 -41.41 -1.25
CA LEU A 668 26.78 -40.12 -0.92
C LEU A 668 26.36 -39.61 0.46
N SER A 669 25.11 -39.86 0.86
CA SER A 669 24.63 -39.52 2.21
C SER A 669 25.31 -40.36 3.29
N ILE A 670 25.57 -41.64 3.02
CA ILE A 670 26.35 -42.53 3.88
C ILE A 670 27.80 -42.06 3.96
N ALA A 671 28.44 -41.76 2.83
CA ALA A 671 29.80 -41.22 2.79
C ALA A 671 29.92 -39.92 3.62
N ARG A 672 28.94 -39.02 3.53
CA ARG A 672 28.88 -37.79 4.34
C ARG A 672 28.86 -38.08 5.85
N ALA A 673 28.13 -39.11 6.29
CA ALA A 673 28.11 -39.49 7.70
C ALA A 673 29.44 -40.11 8.15
N ILE A 674 30.10 -40.90 7.28
CA ILE A 674 31.41 -41.52 7.56
C ILE A 674 32.52 -40.47 7.65
N ALA A 675 32.56 -39.51 6.72
CA ALA A 675 33.58 -38.45 6.67
C ALA A 675 33.60 -37.55 7.92
N LYS A 676 32.55 -37.61 8.74
CA LYS A 676 32.44 -36.87 9.99
C LYS A 676 33.20 -37.52 11.16
N HIS A 677 33.54 -38.81 11.08
CA HIS A 677 34.12 -39.59 12.18
C HIS A 677 33.34 -39.54 13.53
N PRO A 678 32.02 -39.79 13.53
CA PRO A 678 31.19 -39.77 14.74
C PRO A 678 31.38 -41.02 15.63
N ARG A 679 31.01 -40.90 16.91
CA ARG A 679 30.99 -42.02 17.87
C ARG A 679 29.74 -42.89 17.79
N VAL A 680 28.66 -42.35 17.23
CA VAL A 680 27.41 -43.09 17.02
C VAL A 680 26.94 -42.90 15.58
N PHE A 681 26.79 -44.01 14.86
CA PHE A 681 26.19 -44.03 13.53
C PHE A 681 24.72 -44.45 13.61
N ILE A 682 23.87 -43.71 12.90
CA ILE A 682 22.43 -43.95 12.85
C ILE A 682 22.02 -44.03 11.39
N PHE A 683 21.62 -45.21 10.96
CA PHE A 683 21.15 -45.48 9.60
C PHE A 683 19.65 -45.77 9.63
N ASP A 684 18.82 -44.79 9.28
CA ASP A 684 17.38 -44.98 9.16
C ASP A 684 17.07 -45.59 7.79
N ASP A 685 16.94 -46.91 7.68
CA ASP A 685 16.54 -47.64 6.46
C ASP A 685 17.37 -47.27 5.20
N SER A 686 18.61 -46.85 5.43
CA SER A 686 19.48 -46.26 4.42
C SER A 686 20.08 -47.28 3.46
N PHE A 687 20.01 -48.57 3.77
CA PHE A 687 20.50 -49.63 2.91
C PHE A 687 19.45 -50.15 1.91
N SER A 688 18.17 -49.79 2.11
CA SER A 688 17.05 -50.30 1.31
C SER A 688 17.12 -49.90 -0.18
N ALA A 689 17.67 -48.73 -0.47
CA ALA A 689 17.82 -48.18 -1.82
C ALA A 689 19.01 -48.76 -2.62
N LEU A 690 19.82 -49.61 -1.99
CA LEU A 690 20.95 -50.30 -2.60
C LEU A 690 20.54 -51.70 -3.09
N ASP A 691 21.22 -52.17 -4.13
CA ASP A 691 21.16 -53.58 -4.51
C ASP A 691 21.82 -54.45 -3.44
N LEU A 692 21.42 -55.72 -3.36
CA LEU A 692 21.84 -56.64 -2.30
C LEU A 692 23.36 -56.84 -2.25
N LYS A 693 24.05 -56.81 -3.40
CA LYS A 693 25.50 -57.03 -3.46
C LYS A 693 26.24 -55.81 -2.92
N THR A 694 25.87 -54.61 -3.36
CA THR A 694 26.49 -53.38 -2.86
C THR A 694 26.18 -53.14 -1.38
N ASP A 695 24.96 -53.44 -0.92
CA ASP A 695 24.63 -53.41 0.52
C ASP A 695 25.56 -54.32 1.34
N ALA A 696 25.68 -55.59 0.96
CA ALA A 696 26.51 -56.55 1.68
C ALA A 696 27.99 -56.13 1.76
N ILE A 697 28.55 -55.62 0.65
CA ILE A 697 29.93 -55.13 0.61
C ILE A 697 30.08 -53.89 1.49
N LEU A 698 29.17 -52.92 1.38
CA LEU A 698 29.21 -51.69 2.16
C LEU A 698 29.14 -51.99 3.66
N ARG A 699 28.21 -52.85 4.11
CA ARG A 699 28.13 -53.24 5.53
C ARG A 699 29.38 -53.93 6.03
N LYS A 700 30.00 -54.78 5.21
CA LYS A 700 31.28 -55.42 5.54
C LYS A 700 32.40 -54.39 5.71
N GLU A 701 32.51 -53.44 4.78
CA GLU A 701 33.50 -52.35 4.86
C GLU A 701 33.24 -51.43 6.06
N LEU A 702 31.97 -51.14 6.35
CA LEU A 702 31.57 -50.34 7.50
C LEU A 702 31.98 -51.01 8.82
N ALA A 703 31.69 -52.30 8.98
CA ALA A 703 32.08 -53.07 10.17
C ALA A 703 33.61 -53.13 10.35
N ALA A 704 34.37 -53.18 9.26
CA ALA A 704 35.84 -53.22 9.31
C ALA A 704 36.47 -51.86 9.65
N ASN A 705 35.89 -50.75 9.16
CA ASN A 705 36.47 -49.42 9.29
C ASN A 705 35.91 -48.60 10.48
N VAL A 706 34.82 -49.06 11.09
CA VAL A 706 34.09 -48.34 12.14
C VAL A 706 33.87 -49.24 13.37
N SER A 707 34.92 -49.94 13.78
CA SER A 707 34.86 -50.97 14.83
C SER A 707 34.80 -50.43 16.26
N ASP A 708 35.06 -49.14 16.46
CA ASP A 708 35.05 -48.46 17.76
C ASP A 708 33.80 -47.61 18.01
N ALA A 709 32.93 -47.43 17.00
CA ALA A 709 31.71 -46.64 17.12
C ALA A 709 30.48 -47.52 17.40
N THR A 710 29.46 -46.93 18.01
CA THR A 710 28.14 -47.57 18.16
C THR A 710 27.39 -47.46 16.84
N VAL A 711 26.85 -48.58 16.34
CA VAL A 711 26.11 -48.58 15.07
C VAL A 711 24.65 -48.96 15.31
N ILE A 712 23.73 -48.06 14.97
CA ILE A 712 22.28 -48.26 15.04
C ILE A 712 21.72 -48.31 13.63
N ILE A 713 21.09 -49.44 13.26
CA ILE A 713 20.55 -49.66 11.91
C ILE A 713 19.07 -49.97 12.00
N VAL A 714 18.24 -49.10 11.44
CA VAL A 714 16.85 -49.44 11.12
C VAL A 714 16.85 -50.14 9.78
N ALA A 715 16.26 -51.33 9.70
CA ALA A 715 16.12 -52.04 8.44
C ALA A 715 14.73 -52.63 8.28
N GLN A 716 14.30 -52.74 7.03
CA GLN A 716 13.12 -53.52 6.67
C GLN A 716 13.45 -54.96 6.30
N ARG A 717 14.69 -55.24 5.88
CA ARG A 717 15.12 -56.56 5.39
C ARG A 717 15.88 -57.34 6.46
N ILE A 718 15.54 -58.61 6.67
CA ILE A 718 16.28 -59.47 7.62
C ILE A 718 17.76 -59.63 7.21
N SER A 719 18.05 -59.73 5.92
CA SER A 719 19.43 -59.87 5.42
C SER A 719 20.35 -58.71 5.83
N THR A 720 19.80 -57.53 6.11
CA THR A 720 20.54 -56.36 6.59
C THR A 720 20.94 -56.49 8.06
N ILE A 721 20.13 -57.18 8.87
CA ILE A 721 20.25 -57.22 10.33
C ILE A 721 20.67 -58.59 10.89
N LEU A 722 20.81 -59.59 10.01
CA LEU A 722 21.10 -60.98 10.38
C LEU A 722 22.32 -61.12 11.30
N HIS A 723 23.34 -60.30 11.08
CA HIS A 723 24.63 -60.33 11.79
C HIS A 723 24.75 -59.22 12.85
N ALA A 724 23.66 -58.56 13.23
CA ALA A 724 23.70 -57.56 14.29
C ALA A 724 23.90 -58.23 15.66
N ASP A 725 24.71 -57.62 16.52
CA ASP A 725 24.95 -58.09 17.89
C ASP A 725 23.68 -58.06 18.75
N GLN A 726 22.78 -57.13 18.44
CA GLN A 726 21.49 -56.98 19.09
C GLN A 726 20.44 -56.58 18.06
N ILE A 727 19.29 -57.25 18.06
CA ILE A 727 18.13 -56.92 17.23
C ILE A 727 16.97 -56.55 18.16
N LEU A 728 16.37 -55.39 17.91
CA LEU A 728 15.16 -54.90 18.56
C LEU A 728 13.98 -55.06 17.60
N VAL A 729 12.99 -55.85 18.01
CA VAL A 729 11.77 -56.09 17.25
C VAL A 729 10.70 -55.15 17.77
N MET A 730 10.25 -54.25 16.91
CA MET A 730 9.25 -53.24 17.23
C MET A 730 7.89 -53.59 16.63
N ASP A 731 6.85 -53.49 17.45
CA ASP A 731 5.46 -53.62 17.04
C ASP A 731 4.61 -52.60 17.80
N ASP A 732 3.73 -51.89 17.08
CA ASP A 732 2.86 -50.82 17.61
C ASP A 732 3.52 -49.89 18.65
N GLY A 733 4.75 -49.42 18.35
CA GLY A 733 5.46 -48.47 19.21
C GLY A 733 6.12 -49.07 20.46
N LYS A 734 6.15 -50.40 20.60
CA LYS A 734 6.76 -51.14 21.71
C LYS A 734 7.86 -52.07 21.23
N ILE A 735 8.83 -52.38 22.10
CA ILE A 735 9.80 -53.46 21.85
C ILE A 735 9.15 -54.78 22.30
N VAL A 736 8.83 -55.65 21.34
CA VAL A 736 8.22 -56.97 21.57
C VAL A 736 9.25 -58.11 21.59
N GLY A 737 10.49 -57.83 21.18
CA GLY A 737 11.58 -58.79 21.20
C GLY A 737 12.94 -58.11 21.22
N LYS A 738 13.90 -58.69 21.94
CA LYS A 738 15.28 -58.22 22.04
C LYS A 738 16.21 -59.43 22.12
N GLY A 739 17.16 -59.54 21.20
CA GLY A 739 18.13 -60.65 21.18
C GLY A 739 18.88 -60.74 19.86
N THR A 740 19.58 -61.85 19.63
CA THR A 740 20.20 -62.17 18.35
C THR A 740 19.21 -62.80 17.37
N HIS A 741 19.59 -62.95 16.10
CA HIS A 741 18.75 -63.63 15.10
C HIS A 741 18.30 -65.01 15.57
N GLU A 742 19.22 -65.83 16.09
CA GLU A 742 18.94 -67.19 16.53
C GLU A 742 18.00 -67.24 17.73
N GLU A 743 18.13 -66.29 18.66
CA GLU A 743 17.26 -66.17 19.84
C GLU A 743 15.86 -65.73 19.44
N LEU A 744 15.74 -64.70 18.59
CA LEU A 744 14.46 -64.16 18.16
C LEU A 744 13.68 -65.12 17.25
N MET A 745 14.37 -65.91 16.42
CA MET A 745 13.74 -66.99 15.65
C MET A 745 13.09 -68.05 16.54
N LYS A 746 13.53 -68.19 17.80
CA LYS A 746 12.93 -69.12 18.77
C LYS A 746 11.89 -68.46 19.68
N THR A 747 12.07 -67.18 20.02
CA THR A 747 11.38 -66.53 21.14
C THR A 747 10.40 -65.42 20.74
N CYS A 748 10.48 -64.88 19.52
CA CYS A 748 9.67 -63.74 19.10
C CYS A 748 8.82 -64.07 17.88
N GLU A 749 7.51 -64.20 18.08
CA GLU A 749 6.56 -64.52 17.00
C GLU A 749 6.58 -63.47 15.89
N THR A 750 6.55 -62.18 16.24
CA THR A 750 6.62 -61.08 15.27
C THR A 750 7.87 -61.16 14.39
N TYR A 751 9.03 -61.52 14.97
CA TYR A 751 10.26 -61.71 14.21
C TYR A 751 10.16 -62.91 13.27
N GLN A 752 9.63 -64.04 13.73
CA GLN A 752 9.41 -65.23 12.90
C GLN A 752 8.48 -64.95 11.72
N GLN A 753 7.42 -64.16 11.93
CA GLN A 753 6.50 -63.75 10.88
C GLN A 753 7.21 -62.91 9.82
N ILE A 754 7.97 -61.88 10.25
CA ILE A 754 8.78 -61.05 9.34
C ILE A 754 9.78 -61.92 8.58
N ALA A 755 10.45 -62.85 9.26
CA ALA A 755 11.42 -63.77 8.66
C ALA A 755 10.79 -64.67 7.62
N SER A 756 9.65 -65.28 7.94
CA SER A 756 8.93 -66.17 7.03
C SER A 756 8.45 -65.47 5.75
N SER A 757 8.20 -64.16 5.83
CA SER A 757 7.78 -63.36 4.68
C SER A 757 8.92 -62.96 3.74
N GLN A 758 10.18 -63.04 4.19
CA GLN A 758 11.35 -62.51 3.45
C GLN A 758 12.41 -63.55 3.13
N LEU A 759 12.59 -64.56 3.99
CA LEU A 759 13.59 -65.61 3.84
C LEU A 759 12.98 -66.82 3.14
N SER A 760 13.79 -67.50 2.33
CA SER A 760 13.40 -68.77 1.72
C SER A 760 13.28 -69.89 2.78
N ALA A 761 12.53 -70.96 2.47
CA ALA A 761 12.38 -72.12 3.37
C ALA A 761 13.73 -72.74 3.81
N LYS A 762 14.74 -72.66 2.93
CA LYS A 762 16.11 -73.13 3.17
C LYS A 762 16.87 -72.23 4.16
N GLU A 763 16.68 -70.91 4.07
CA GLU A 763 17.29 -69.93 4.99
C GLU A 763 16.59 -69.90 6.36
N LEU A 764 15.34 -70.37 6.43
CA LEU A 764 14.58 -70.52 7.68
C LEU A 764 14.89 -71.82 8.44
N GLY A 765 15.76 -72.69 7.90
CA GLY A 765 16.07 -74.00 8.49
C GLY A 765 14.88 -74.97 8.50
N LYS A 766 13.94 -74.84 7.54
CA LYS A 766 12.72 -75.66 7.45
C LYS A 766 12.78 -76.81 6.42
N GLU A 767 13.98 -77.25 6.03
CA GLU A 767 14.15 -78.53 5.33
C GLU A 767 14.57 -79.60 6.35
N ALA A 768 13.74 -80.65 6.47
CA ALA A 768 14.04 -81.88 7.19
C ALA A 768 14.83 -82.84 6.31
#